data_AF-A0A3N5RFC6-F1
#
_entry.id   AF-A0A3N5RFC6-F1
#
_cell.length_a   1.000
_cell.length_b   1.000
_cell.length_c   1.000
_cell.angle_alpha   90.00
_cell.angle_beta   90.00
_cell.angle_gamma   90.00
#
_symmetry.space_group_name_H-M   'P 1'
#
loop_
_entity.id
_entity.type
_entity.pdbx_description
1 polymer ?
#
loop_
_entity_poly.entity_id
_entity_poly.type
_entity_poly.pdbx_seq_one_letter_code
_entity_poly.pdbx_strand_id
1 'polypeptide(L)'
;GIVSNEGFRKVLLLEQDKNPNDGTPLIPEAEMCKTEKELLEKTFKIIWSYSVLVTFNGDDFDLPYLYERSQDPEIDPINHTIIPKEEIPLLVKRESFIKRGIQSDPVQLKHGAHIDLFRTFQNRSIQIYAFSHKYSEFRLNAIAEALLNDSKIEFDGNISDLPIQKLAQYCLKDTELTFRLTSFNDNLLLKLLFVIARISRLSVEDLSRVGVNQWIRGMLFYEHRKINALIPHSEDLRFKGQASTEAIIKEKKYRGGLVVEPTPGIHFNVSVVDFASLYPSIIKVHNLSYETVNCPHDTCSQDPEQKIPDTAYWTCKEKKGITSLLIGSLRDLRVNYYKQLSKDKTISPEERQLYTVVSQAIKVILNASYGVMGAEIFPLYCLPVADATAAIGRNIITKTIDKCKESGIAVVYGDTDSLFLRNPSEGNVDEISKWAKTNQGVDLELDKEYRYVVFNNLKKNYLGVLKDGTVDVKGLTGKKSHTPPFIRKTFYSMLDILGKVNTEKDFGTAREKIKELIKDSAKKLQSNEYPLEDLSFNVMINKSPEKYGKRTSENLRVSSIDGHGSTTSTMKGIPQHIKAAMQFSDNGKQIKAGDIISYVKTKTAEGVKPVELANHKDVDTEKYLEAMESTFDQMLTALDVNFKSIIGKPRHSNLDE
;
A
#
# COMPACT_ATOMS: atom_id res chain seq x y z
N GLY A 1 -25.45 1.16 16.21
CA GLY A 1 -26.08 0.06 15.46
C GLY A 1 -25.29 -1.21 15.68
N ILE A 2 -25.91 -2.37 15.46
CA ILE A 2 -25.28 -3.70 15.51
C ILE A 2 -25.81 -4.52 14.34
N VAL A 3 -24.91 -5.14 13.57
CA VAL A 3 -25.21 -6.01 12.43
C VAL A 3 -24.38 -7.29 12.54
N SER A 4 -24.94 -8.45 12.17
CA SER A 4 -24.23 -9.73 12.20
C SER A 4 -24.39 -10.57 10.93
N ASN A 5 -23.58 -11.63 10.83
CA ASN A 5 -23.65 -12.62 9.75
C ASN A 5 -24.87 -13.54 9.82
N GLU A 6 -25.65 -13.51 10.91
CA GLU A 6 -26.88 -14.27 11.08
C GLU A 6 -28.12 -13.46 10.66
N GLY A 7 -27.92 -12.30 10.04
CA GLY A 7 -28.99 -11.39 9.63
C GLY A 7 -29.53 -10.52 10.77
N PHE A 8 -28.94 -10.57 11.96
CA PHE A 8 -29.31 -9.66 13.05
C PHE A 8 -28.95 -8.22 12.67
N ARG A 9 -29.91 -7.30 12.75
CA ARG A 9 -29.75 -5.87 12.48
C ARG A 9 -30.56 -5.09 13.51
N LYS A 10 -29.91 -4.22 14.28
CA LYS A 10 -30.56 -3.42 15.32
C LYS A 10 -29.89 -2.08 15.55
N VAL A 11 -30.66 -1.07 15.92
CA VAL A 11 -30.16 0.21 16.41
C VAL A 11 -30.82 0.50 17.75
N LEU A 12 -30.04 0.49 18.82
CA LEU A 12 -30.50 0.92 20.13
C LEU A 12 -30.40 2.45 20.21
N LEU A 13 -31.49 3.10 20.58
CA LEU A 13 -31.62 4.55 20.66
C LEU A 13 -32.01 4.95 22.08
N LEU A 14 -31.38 5.98 22.62
CA LEU A 14 -31.75 6.54 23.91
C LEU A 14 -32.95 7.48 23.74
N GLU A 15 -33.98 7.28 24.55
CA GLU A 15 -35.11 8.20 24.66
C GLU A 15 -34.64 9.53 25.29
N GLN A 16 -34.75 10.62 24.54
CA GLN A 16 -34.39 11.97 25.00
C GLN A 16 -35.51 12.95 24.65
N ASP A 17 -35.90 13.80 25.61
CA ASP A 17 -36.92 14.84 25.44
C ASP A 17 -36.59 15.88 24.35
N LYS A 18 -35.33 15.95 23.91
CA LYS A 18 -34.81 16.99 23.00
C LYS A 18 -34.62 16.56 21.54
N ASN A 19 -34.86 15.30 21.19
CA ASN A 19 -34.65 14.88 19.80
C ASN A 19 -35.73 15.49 18.89
N PRO A 20 -35.35 16.18 17.80
CA PRO A 20 -36.33 16.66 16.83
C PRO A 20 -37.08 15.46 16.25
N ASN A 21 -38.37 15.36 16.53
CA ASN A 21 -39.24 14.41 15.86
C ASN A 21 -39.77 15.09 14.59
N ASP A 22 -39.35 14.60 13.42
CA ASP A 22 -39.79 15.10 12.11
C ASP A 22 -41.12 14.48 11.66
N GLY A 23 -41.76 13.67 12.51
CA GLY A 23 -43.02 12.99 12.24
C GLY A 23 -42.88 11.72 11.40
N THR A 24 -41.65 11.29 11.06
CA THR A 24 -41.44 10.04 10.36
C THR A 24 -41.37 8.84 11.32
N PRO A 25 -41.97 7.69 10.96
CA PRO A 25 -41.92 6.50 11.80
C PRO A 25 -40.48 5.97 11.85
N LEU A 26 -40.10 5.45 13.02
CA LEU A 26 -38.79 4.82 13.23
C LEU A 26 -38.59 3.63 12.28
N ILE A 27 -37.34 3.39 11.86
CA ILE A 27 -37.00 2.19 11.10
C ILE A 27 -37.32 0.91 11.92
N PRO A 28 -37.71 -0.20 11.28
CA PRO A 28 -38.07 -1.45 11.98
C PRO A 28 -36.96 -2.00 12.89
N GLU A 29 -35.70 -1.70 12.57
CA GLU A 29 -34.53 -2.14 13.30
C GLU A 29 -34.24 -1.28 14.55
N ALA A 30 -34.93 -0.15 14.72
CA ALA A 30 -34.75 0.75 15.85
C ALA A 30 -35.48 0.23 17.10
N GLU A 31 -34.79 0.24 18.23
CA GLU A 31 -35.34 -0.06 19.55
C GLU A 31 -35.01 1.09 20.51
N MET A 32 -36.04 1.63 21.15
CA MET A 32 -35.89 2.68 22.15
C MET A 32 -35.51 2.09 23.51
N CYS A 33 -34.55 2.72 24.18
CA CYS A 33 -34.10 2.44 25.54
C CYS A 33 -34.40 3.66 26.41
N LYS A 34 -34.90 3.45 27.63
CA LYS A 34 -35.31 4.53 28.54
C LYS A 34 -34.13 5.20 29.22
N THR A 35 -33.09 4.42 29.49
CA THR A 35 -31.86 4.90 30.14
C THR A 35 -30.64 4.48 29.34
N GLU A 36 -29.54 5.21 29.51
CA GLU A 36 -28.27 4.83 28.89
C GLU A 36 -27.78 3.49 29.47
N LYS A 37 -28.06 3.20 30.75
CA LYS A 37 -27.79 1.91 31.37
C LYS A 37 -28.43 0.75 30.59
N GLU A 38 -29.74 0.85 30.33
CA GLU A 38 -30.48 -0.19 29.58
C GLU A 38 -29.88 -0.41 28.18
N LEU A 39 -29.50 0.69 27.51
CA LEU A 39 -28.87 0.66 26.19
C LEU A 39 -27.52 -0.10 26.24
N LEU A 40 -26.68 0.21 27.21
CA LEU A 40 -25.38 -0.43 27.37
C LEU A 40 -25.49 -1.91 27.78
N GLU A 41 -26.39 -2.26 28.70
CA GLU A 41 -26.64 -3.65 29.10
C GLU A 41 -27.09 -4.51 27.90
N LYS A 42 -28.03 -4.01 27.10
CA LYS A 42 -28.45 -4.69 25.87
C LYS A 42 -27.30 -4.81 24.87
N THR A 43 -26.50 -3.76 24.70
CA THR A 43 -25.32 -3.77 23.82
C THR A 43 -24.32 -4.85 24.26
N PHE A 44 -23.96 -4.88 25.54
CA PHE A 44 -23.03 -5.86 26.10
C PHE A 44 -23.55 -7.29 26.00
N LYS A 45 -24.84 -7.51 26.28
CA LYS A 45 -25.48 -8.83 26.10
C LYS A 45 -25.39 -9.31 24.66
N ILE A 46 -25.54 -8.42 23.68
CA ILE A 46 -25.38 -8.76 22.27
C ILE A 46 -23.91 -9.10 21.97
N ILE A 47 -22.95 -8.28 22.41
CA ILE A 47 -21.51 -8.57 22.22
C ILE A 47 -21.14 -9.94 22.80
N TRP A 48 -21.65 -10.28 23.98
CA TRP A 48 -21.43 -11.59 24.62
C TRP A 48 -21.89 -12.79 23.78
N SER A 49 -22.84 -12.60 22.87
CA SER A 49 -23.38 -13.68 22.03
C SER A 49 -22.55 -13.99 20.79
N TYR A 50 -21.51 -13.18 20.47
CA TYR A 50 -20.69 -13.36 19.27
C TYR A 50 -19.22 -13.65 19.60
N SER A 51 -18.60 -14.55 18.84
CA SER A 51 -17.18 -14.91 18.97
C SER A 51 -16.21 -13.89 18.38
N VAL A 52 -16.69 -13.02 17.49
CA VAL A 52 -15.88 -11.99 16.84
C VAL A 52 -16.65 -10.68 16.84
N LEU A 53 -16.06 -9.63 17.43
CA LEU A 53 -16.54 -8.27 17.33
C LEU A 53 -15.71 -7.51 16.30
N VAL A 54 -16.39 -6.85 15.36
CA VAL A 54 -15.75 -5.99 14.37
C VAL A 54 -16.17 -4.55 14.63
N THR A 55 -15.19 -3.65 14.67
CA THR A 55 -15.42 -2.21 14.85
C THR A 55 -14.65 -1.42 13.79
N PHE A 56 -14.92 -0.12 13.70
CA PHE A 56 -14.09 0.79 12.91
C PHE A 56 -13.60 1.92 13.83
N ASN A 57 -12.33 1.84 14.25
CA ASN A 57 -11.71 2.70 15.27
C ASN A 57 -12.19 2.42 16.70
N GLY A 58 -12.61 1.18 16.98
CA GLY A 58 -13.11 0.78 18.30
C GLY A 58 -12.03 0.70 19.38
N ASP A 59 -10.75 0.49 19.04
CA ASP A 59 -9.67 0.51 20.02
C ASP A 59 -9.48 1.91 20.64
N ASP A 60 -9.63 2.97 19.85
CA ASP A 60 -9.31 4.35 20.25
C ASP A 60 -10.54 5.19 20.64
N PHE A 61 -11.75 4.65 20.42
CA PHE A 61 -12.99 5.36 20.63
C PHE A 61 -14.11 4.48 21.19
N ASP A 62 -14.74 3.64 20.36
CA ASP A 62 -16.04 3.03 20.70
C ASP A 62 -15.97 2.19 21.98
N LEU A 63 -15.01 1.28 22.08
CA LEU A 63 -14.95 0.32 23.19
C LEU A 63 -14.49 0.96 24.51
N PRO A 64 -13.45 1.83 24.54
CA PRO A 64 -13.14 2.60 25.73
C PRO A 64 -14.30 3.50 26.17
N TYR A 65 -15.02 4.13 25.22
CA TYR A 65 -16.15 4.98 25.54
C TYR A 65 -17.30 4.19 26.18
N LEU A 66 -17.68 3.05 25.60
CA LEU A 66 -18.70 2.17 26.19
C LEU A 66 -18.31 1.69 27.59
N TYR A 67 -17.03 1.36 27.80
CA TYR A 67 -16.53 0.98 29.13
C TYR A 67 -16.64 2.13 30.13
N GLU A 68 -16.14 3.33 29.81
CA GLU A 68 -16.18 4.49 30.72
C GLU A 68 -17.62 4.87 31.05
N ARG A 69 -18.51 4.95 30.05
CA ARG A 69 -19.93 5.23 30.28
C ARG A 69 -20.57 4.20 31.19
N SER A 70 -20.25 2.91 31.04
CA SER A 70 -20.80 1.87 31.91
C SER A 70 -20.43 2.00 33.39
N GLN A 71 -19.37 2.76 33.69
CA GLN A 71 -18.88 3.01 35.05
C GLN A 71 -19.32 4.38 35.59
N ASP A 72 -20.12 5.13 34.84
CA ASP A 72 -20.71 6.40 35.27
C ASP A 72 -22.10 6.15 35.89
N PRO A 73 -22.34 6.46 37.17
CA PRO A 73 -23.66 6.31 37.79
C PRO A 73 -24.77 7.15 37.13
N GLU A 74 -24.44 8.20 36.37
CA GLU A 74 -25.42 9.08 35.72
C GLU A 74 -26.16 8.40 34.55
N ILE A 75 -25.66 7.26 34.05
CA ILE A 75 -26.34 6.47 33.01
C ILE A 75 -27.69 5.88 33.47
N ASP A 76 -27.89 5.79 34.78
CA ASP A 76 -29.13 5.36 35.44
C ASP A 76 -29.65 6.50 36.33
N PRO A 77 -30.39 7.46 35.76
CA PRO A 77 -30.85 8.64 36.50
C PRO A 77 -31.87 8.30 37.62
N ILE A 78 -32.36 7.06 37.68
CA ILE A 78 -33.33 6.62 38.68
C ILE A 78 -32.62 6.02 39.89
N ASN A 79 -31.71 5.06 39.68
CA ASN A 79 -31.06 4.35 40.79
C ASN A 79 -29.61 4.77 41.01
N HIS A 80 -29.01 5.56 40.11
CA HIS A 80 -27.61 6.00 40.15
C HIS A 80 -26.64 4.82 40.32
N THR A 81 -26.78 3.81 39.47
CA THR A 81 -25.97 2.59 39.53
C THR A 81 -25.13 2.38 38.27
N ILE A 82 -23.95 1.81 38.45
CA ILE A 82 -23.05 1.39 37.36
C ILE A 82 -23.41 -0.02 36.86
N ILE A 83 -22.82 -0.42 35.74
CA ILE A 83 -22.87 -1.80 35.27
C ILE A 83 -21.71 -2.60 35.91
N PRO A 84 -21.97 -3.75 36.57
CA PRO A 84 -20.93 -4.59 37.16
C PRO A 84 -19.88 -5.03 36.14
N LYS A 85 -18.60 -5.03 36.54
CA LYS A 85 -17.49 -5.33 35.64
C LYS A 85 -17.58 -6.72 35.04
N GLU A 86 -18.21 -7.67 35.72
CA GLU A 86 -18.42 -9.05 35.31
C GLU A 86 -19.32 -9.13 34.06
N GLU A 87 -20.32 -8.25 33.97
CA GLU A 87 -21.28 -8.18 32.88
C GLU A 87 -20.72 -7.49 31.62
N ILE A 88 -19.62 -6.75 31.76
CA ILE A 88 -18.95 -6.07 30.65
C ILE A 88 -18.09 -7.08 29.87
N PRO A 89 -18.29 -7.26 28.55
CA PRO A 89 -17.54 -8.21 27.73
C PRO A 89 -16.13 -7.73 27.35
N LEU A 90 -15.79 -6.48 27.71
CA LEU A 90 -14.56 -5.79 27.31
C LEU A 90 -13.47 -5.97 28.37
N LEU A 91 -12.24 -6.22 27.90
CA LEU A 91 -11.01 -6.16 28.66
C LEU A 91 -10.27 -4.87 28.29
N VAL A 92 -10.45 -3.85 29.11
CA VAL A 92 -9.82 -2.53 28.92
C VAL A 92 -8.69 -2.37 29.92
N LYS A 93 -7.49 -2.04 29.42
CA LYS A 93 -6.32 -1.77 30.27
C LYS A 93 -6.25 -0.28 30.60
N ARG A 94 -5.55 0.08 31.65
CA ARG A 94 -5.40 1.49 32.07
C ARG A 94 -4.75 2.34 30.97
N GLU A 95 -3.87 1.72 30.19
CA GLU A 95 -3.14 2.30 29.07
C GLU A 95 -4.03 2.54 27.84
N SER A 96 -5.18 1.86 27.73
CA SER A 96 -6.18 2.10 26.68
C SER A 96 -6.83 3.51 26.79
N PHE A 97 -6.66 4.19 27.92
CA PHE A 97 -7.21 5.54 28.16
C PHE A 97 -6.20 6.69 27.93
N ILE A 98 -4.91 6.40 27.72
CA ILE A 98 -3.86 7.44 27.69
C ILE A 98 -3.70 8.02 26.28
N LYS A 99 -4.40 9.14 26.00
CA LYS A 99 -4.22 9.97 24.80
C LYS A 99 -3.09 11.01 24.97
N ARG A 100 -1.83 10.59 24.91
CA ARG A 100 -0.68 11.52 24.77
C ARG A 100 0.34 11.04 23.74
N GLY A 101 -0.08 10.98 22.48
CA GLY A 101 0.84 10.72 21.36
C GLY A 101 1.45 9.31 21.31
N ILE A 102 0.96 8.39 22.15
CA ILE A 102 1.28 6.97 22.16
C ILE A 102 0.00 6.22 21.78
N GLN A 103 0.14 5.16 20.99
CA GLN A 103 -0.96 4.29 20.58
C GLN A 103 -1.63 3.67 21.82
N SER A 104 -2.95 3.80 21.95
CA SER A 104 -3.73 3.15 23.01
C SER A 104 -3.51 1.65 22.96
N ASP A 105 -3.40 1.03 24.14
CA ASP A 105 -3.39 -0.43 24.22
C ASP A 105 -4.72 -0.97 23.67
N PRO A 106 -4.70 -1.98 22.78
CA PRO A 106 -5.89 -2.54 22.18
C PRO A 106 -6.93 -2.99 23.21
N VAL A 107 -8.20 -2.77 22.90
CA VAL A 107 -9.29 -3.34 23.72
C VAL A 107 -9.56 -4.75 23.25
N GLN A 108 -9.55 -5.69 24.19
CA GLN A 108 -9.80 -7.11 23.92
C GLN A 108 -11.19 -7.51 24.40
N LEU A 109 -11.67 -8.68 23.97
CA LEU A 109 -12.87 -9.28 24.54
C LEU A 109 -12.49 -10.29 25.62
N LYS A 110 -13.32 -10.40 26.67
CA LYS A 110 -13.22 -11.50 27.63
C LYS A 110 -13.40 -12.86 26.96
N HIS A 111 -14.30 -12.92 25.98
CA HIS A 111 -14.58 -14.11 25.19
C HIS A 111 -14.67 -13.72 23.72
N GLY A 112 -13.92 -14.41 22.87
CA GLY A 112 -13.85 -14.12 21.44
C GLY A 112 -12.66 -13.25 21.06
N ALA A 113 -12.77 -12.58 19.90
CA ALA A 113 -11.72 -11.72 19.36
C ALA A 113 -12.30 -10.39 18.88
N HIS A 114 -11.58 -9.30 19.14
CA HIS A 114 -11.90 -7.99 18.59
C HIS A 114 -11.01 -7.65 17.38
N ILE A 115 -11.64 -7.35 16.23
CA ILE A 115 -10.98 -6.88 15.03
C ILE A 115 -11.35 -5.41 14.80
N ASP A 116 -10.40 -4.50 15.03
CA ASP A 116 -10.55 -3.10 14.65
C ASP A 116 -10.16 -2.91 13.18
N LEU A 117 -11.15 -2.58 12.34
CA LEU A 117 -10.93 -2.38 10.91
C LEU A 117 -10.09 -1.14 10.61
N PHE A 118 -10.11 -0.11 11.46
CA PHE A 118 -9.27 1.07 11.23
C PHE A 118 -7.79 0.69 11.27
N ARG A 119 -7.38 -0.07 12.29
CA ARG A 119 -6.02 -0.63 12.40
C ARG A 119 -5.72 -1.63 11.27
N THR A 120 -6.69 -2.49 10.96
CA THR A 120 -6.54 -3.52 9.91
C THR A 120 -6.30 -2.90 8.54
N PHE A 121 -7.08 -1.89 8.14
CA PHE A 121 -6.94 -1.23 6.84
C PHE A 121 -5.73 -0.29 6.78
N GLN A 122 -5.24 0.23 7.91
CA GLN A 122 -3.95 0.92 7.99
C GLN A 122 -2.75 0.00 7.75
N ASN A 123 -2.92 -1.30 7.95
CA ASN A 123 -1.86 -2.27 7.69
C ASN A 123 -1.51 -2.28 6.19
N ARG A 124 -0.34 -1.73 5.87
CA ARG A 124 0.13 -1.60 4.49
C ARG A 124 0.23 -2.95 3.78
N SER A 125 0.54 -4.04 4.50
CA SER A 125 0.55 -5.38 3.92
C SER A 125 -0.85 -5.81 3.49
N ILE A 126 -1.88 -5.60 4.31
CA ILE A 126 -3.28 -5.90 3.92
C ILE A 126 -3.70 -5.02 2.74
N GLN A 127 -3.42 -3.72 2.79
CA GLN A 127 -3.73 -2.78 1.70
C GLN A 127 -3.12 -3.19 0.35
N ILE A 128 -1.85 -3.62 0.35
CA ILE A 128 -1.14 -4.06 -0.85
C ILE A 128 -1.70 -5.40 -1.32
N TYR A 129 -1.69 -6.40 -0.44
CA TYR A 129 -1.82 -7.79 -0.87
C TYR A 129 -3.26 -8.24 -1.02
N ALA A 130 -4.16 -7.80 -0.13
CA ALA A 130 -5.58 -8.13 -0.23
C ALA A 130 -6.29 -7.22 -1.23
N PHE A 131 -5.92 -5.95 -1.27
CA PHE A 131 -6.70 -4.91 -1.96
C PHE A 131 -5.94 -4.15 -3.04
N SER A 132 -4.69 -4.51 -3.36
CA SER A 132 -3.94 -3.92 -4.49
C SER A 132 -3.91 -2.39 -4.49
N HIS A 133 -3.81 -1.75 -3.31
CA HIS A 133 -3.87 -0.29 -3.15
C HIS A 133 -5.15 0.39 -3.67
N LYS A 134 -6.30 -0.31 -3.68
CA LYS A 134 -7.58 0.27 -4.10
C LYS A 134 -8.02 1.51 -3.32
N TYR A 135 -7.61 1.62 -2.06
CA TYR A 135 -7.87 2.80 -1.21
C TYR A 135 -6.55 3.46 -0.83
N SER A 136 -6.56 4.79 -0.70
CA SER A 136 -5.44 5.60 -0.18
C SER A 136 -5.73 6.23 1.17
N GLU A 137 -7.01 6.40 1.51
CA GLU A 137 -7.45 6.99 2.78
C GLU A 137 -7.99 5.92 3.71
N PHE A 138 -7.90 6.18 5.02
CA PHE A 138 -8.26 5.20 6.05
C PHE A 138 -9.56 5.55 6.78
N ARG A 139 -10.39 6.45 6.22
CA ARG A 139 -11.72 6.76 6.75
C ARG A 139 -12.73 5.73 6.26
N LEU A 140 -13.75 5.42 7.07
CA LEU A 140 -14.78 4.45 6.72
C LEU A 140 -15.42 4.75 5.37
N ASN A 141 -15.82 6.01 5.12
CA ASN A 141 -16.45 6.41 3.86
C ASN A 141 -15.56 6.12 2.64
N ALA A 142 -14.31 6.57 2.67
CA ALA A 142 -13.37 6.41 1.56
C ALA A 142 -13.05 4.93 1.28
N ILE A 143 -12.93 4.10 2.31
CA ILE A 143 -12.71 2.66 2.13
C ILE A 143 -13.99 2.00 1.58
N ALA A 144 -15.17 2.36 2.09
CA ALA A 144 -16.45 1.85 1.62
C ALA A 144 -16.68 2.20 0.14
N GLU A 145 -16.41 3.43 -0.27
CA GLU A 145 -16.51 3.84 -1.68
C GLU A 145 -15.53 3.05 -2.56
N ALA A 146 -14.28 2.90 -2.12
CA ALA A 146 -13.24 2.22 -2.87
C ALA A 146 -13.44 0.70 -3.00
N LEU A 147 -14.01 0.04 -1.98
CA LEU A 147 -14.10 -1.42 -1.91
C LEU A 147 -15.51 -1.97 -2.11
N LEU A 148 -16.53 -1.23 -1.66
CA LEU A 148 -17.94 -1.64 -1.71
C LEU A 148 -18.75 -0.88 -2.75
N ASN A 149 -18.22 0.22 -3.31
CA ASN A 149 -18.95 1.15 -4.17
C ASN A 149 -20.23 1.67 -3.48
N ASP A 150 -20.10 2.00 -2.20
CA ASP A 150 -21.18 2.46 -1.32
C ASP A 150 -20.63 3.51 -0.35
N SER A 151 -21.47 4.44 0.10
CA SER A 151 -21.05 5.60 0.90
C SER A 151 -21.89 5.77 2.16
N LYS A 152 -21.40 6.57 3.10
CA LYS A 152 -22.13 6.97 4.31
C LYS A 152 -23.31 7.86 3.94
N ILE A 153 -24.31 7.93 4.81
CA ILE A 153 -25.39 8.91 4.68
C ILE A 153 -24.83 10.30 4.97
N GLU A 154 -24.95 11.20 4.00
CA GLU A 154 -24.55 12.60 4.14
C GLU A 154 -25.59 13.41 4.94
N PHE A 155 -25.10 14.33 5.75
CA PHE A 155 -25.92 15.29 6.48
C PHE A 155 -25.13 16.57 6.78
N ASP A 156 -25.86 17.66 6.93
CA ASP A 156 -25.31 18.96 7.31
C ASP A 156 -25.41 19.17 8.83
N GLY A 157 -24.47 19.92 9.40
CA GLY A 157 -24.46 20.25 10.83
C GLY A 157 -23.84 19.17 11.73
N ASN A 158 -24.18 19.16 13.03
CA ASN A 158 -23.67 18.15 13.95
C ASN A 158 -24.59 16.93 13.99
N ILE A 159 -23.99 15.76 14.26
CA ILE A 159 -24.74 14.50 14.38
C ILE A 159 -25.82 14.55 15.47
N SER A 160 -25.58 15.33 16.54
CA SER A 160 -26.50 15.53 17.66
C SER A 160 -27.77 16.32 17.29
N ASP A 161 -27.74 17.04 16.17
CA ASP A 161 -28.85 17.87 15.70
C ASP A 161 -29.78 17.08 14.75
N LEU A 162 -29.43 15.83 14.43
CA LEU A 162 -30.21 15.00 13.50
C LEU A 162 -31.54 14.56 14.13
N PRO A 163 -32.64 14.57 13.35
CA PRO A 163 -33.88 13.91 13.77
C PRO A 163 -33.61 12.44 14.12
N ILE A 164 -34.30 11.94 15.16
CA ILE A 164 -34.02 10.61 15.73
C ILE A 164 -34.07 9.49 14.67
N GLN A 165 -34.97 9.60 13.70
CA GLN A 165 -35.08 8.65 12.60
C GLN A 165 -33.87 8.70 11.66
N LYS A 166 -33.41 9.91 11.29
CA LYS A 166 -32.23 10.07 10.45
C LYS A 166 -30.95 9.62 11.17
N LEU A 167 -30.86 9.87 12.48
CA LEU A 167 -29.79 9.36 13.33
C LEU A 167 -29.79 7.82 13.34
N ALA A 168 -30.95 7.18 13.48
CA ALA A 168 -31.06 5.73 13.46
C ALA A 168 -30.58 5.13 12.13
N GLN A 169 -31.00 5.71 11.01
CA GLN A 169 -30.57 5.32 9.66
C GLN A 169 -29.06 5.49 9.46
N TYR A 170 -28.52 6.63 9.90
CA TYR A 170 -27.08 6.91 9.86
C TYR A 170 -26.28 5.86 10.66
N CYS A 171 -26.68 5.61 11.91
CA CYS A 171 -26.01 4.62 12.76
C CYS A 171 -26.11 3.19 12.20
N LEU A 172 -27.24 2.81 11.59
CA LEU A 172 -27.38 1.50 10.95
C LEU A 172 -26.47 1.38 9.73
N LYS A 173 -26.44 2.42 8.88
CA LYS A 173 -25.61 2.46 7.68
C LYS A 173 -24.12 2.31 8.02
N ASP A 174 -23.64 3.04 9.02
CA ASP A 174 -22.23 2.95 9.47
C ASP A 174 -21.86 1.53 9.91
N THR A 175 -22.73 0.89 10.68
CA THR A 175 -22.52 -0.50 11.12
C THR A 175 -22.59 -1.47 9.94
N GLU A 176 -23.52 -1.26 9.00
CA GLU A 176 -23.66 -2.12 7.82
C GLU A 176 -22.44 -2.02 6.90
N LEU A 177 -21.93 -0.82 6.64
CA LEU A 177 -20.69 -0.61 5.90
C LEU A 177 -19.52 -1.30 6.60
N THR A 178 -19.39 -1.13 7.92
CA THR A 178 -18.34 -1.77 8.73
C THR A 178 -18.41 -3.30 8.62
N PHE A 179 -19.59 -3.89 8.76
CA PHE A 179 -19.78 -5.33 8.60
C PHE A 179 -19.45 -5.80 7.17
N ARG A 180 -19.96 -5.10 6.15
CA ARG A 180 -19.75 -5.43 4.74
C ARG A 180 -18.29 -5.36 4.32
N LEU A 181 -17.47 -4.51 4.94
CA LEU A 181 -16.02 -4.49 4.74
C LEU A 181 -15.32 -5.80 5.16
N THR A 182 -15.98 -6.65 5.95
CA THR A 182 -15.45 -7.98 6.30
C THR A 182 -16.06 -9.12 5.50
N SER A 183 -17.31 -8.97 5.04
CA SER A 183 -18.05 -10.03 4.36
C SER A 183 -18.03 -9.97 2.83
N PHE A 184 -17.64 -8.84 2.23
CA PHE A 184 -17.54 -8.72 0.78
C PHE A 184 -16.45 -9.63 0.18
N ASN A 185 -16.59 -9.93 -1.12
CA ASN A 185 -15.74 -10.87 -1.86
C ASN A 185 -15.62 -12.23 -1.16
N ASP A 186 -16.75 -12.75 -0.66
CA ASP A 186 -16.85 -14.01 0.08
C ASP A 186 -15.84 -14.05 1.26
N ASN A 187 -16.00 -13.08 2.15
CA ASN A 187 -15.26 -12.93 3.40
C ASN A 187 -13.73 -12.90 3.22
N LEU A 188 -13.24 -12.37 2.09
CA LEU A 188 -11.83 -12.38 1.72
C LEU A 188 -10.92 -11.89 2.86
N LEU A 189 -11.27 -10.75 3.48
CA LEU A 189 -10.47 -10.15 4.55
C LEU A 189 -10.36 -11.10 5.75
N LEU A 190 -11.48 -11.62 6.24
CA LEU A 190 -11.49 -12.52 7.39
C LEU A 190 -10.75 -13.82 7.07
N LYS A 191 -11.04 -14.46 5.93
CA LYS A 191 -10.33 -15.68 5.51
C LYS A 191 -8.82 -15.45 5.47
N LEU A 192 -8.38 -14.30 4.92
CA LEU A 192 -6.97 -13.93 4.88
C LEU A 192 -6.38 -13.76 6.28
N LEU A 193 -7.03 -12.99 7.16
CA LEU A 193 -6.55 -12.78 8.54
C LEU A 193 -6.42 -14.11 9.29
N PHE A 194 -7.42 -15.00 9.22
CA PHE A 194 -7.36 -16.30 9.90
C PHE A 194 -6.29 -17.22 9.33
N VAL A 195 -6.09 -17.25 8.01
CA VAL A 195 -5.02 -18.05 7.40
C VAL A 195 -3.65 -17.52 7.83
N ILE A 196 -3.43 -16.21 7.78
CA ILE A 196 -2.14 -15.62 8.20
C ILE A 196 -1.93 -15.87 9.70
N ALA A 197 -2.94 -15.70 10.55
CA ALA A 197 -2.86 -15.97 11.99
C ALA A 197 -2.39 -17.41 12.29
N ARG A 198 -2.89 -18.39 11.54
CA ARG A 198 -2.46 -19.79 11.64
C ARG A 198 -1.00 -19.99 11.22
N ILE A 199 -0.55 -19.34 10.15
CA ILE A 199 0.84 -19.44 9.68
C ILE A 199 1.78 -18.73 10.67
N SER A 200 1.42 -17.52 11.11
CA SER A 200 2.22 -16.69 11.99
C SER A 200 2.20 -17.13 13.45
N ARG A 201 1.29 -18.04 13.83
CA ARG A 201 1.07 -18.46 15.22
C ARG A 201 0.75 -17.29 16.15
N LEU A 202 -0.05 -16.35 15.65
CA LEU A 202 -0.57 -15.21 16.40
C LEU A 202 -2.09 -15.35 16.53
N SER A 203 -2.69 -14.70 17.53
CA SER A 203 -4.14 -14.52 17.55
C SER A 203 -4.58 -13.64 16.38
N VAL A 204 -5.82 -13.79 15.90
CA VAL A 204 -6.35 -12.90 14.85
C VAL A 204 -6.43 -11.45 15.33
N GLU A 205 -6.66 -11.27 16.64
CA GLU A 205 -6.70 -9.99 17.32
C GLU A 205 -5.33 -9.28 17.24
N ASP A 206 -4.23 -9.94 17.62
CA ASP A 206 -2.88 -9.39 17.52
C ASP A 206 -2.49 -9.14 16.05
N LEU A 207 -2.77 -10.12 15.20
CA LEU A 207 -2.39 -10.08 13.79
C LEU A 207 -2.95 -8.85 13.08
N SER A 208 -4.23 -8.53 13.33
CA SER A 208 -4.93 -7.42 12.69
C SER A 208 -4.30 -6.04 12.97
N ARG A 209 -3.42 -5.93 13.98
CA ARG A 209 -2.83 -4.67 14.46
C ARG A 209 -1.34 -4.54 14.16
N VAL A 210 -0.69 -5.59 13.70
CA VAL A 210 0.77 -5.63 13.52
C VAL A 210 1.18 -5.89 12.07
N GLY A 211 2.34 -5.36 11.68
CA GLY A 211 2.89 -5.56 10.34
C GLY A 211 3.45 -6.97 10.10
N VAL A 212 3.74 -7.27 8.84
CA VAL A 212 4.27 -8.58 8.39
C VAL A 212 5.55 -9.03 9.09
N ASN A 213 6.37 -8.10 9.60
CA ASN A 213 7.54 -8.39 10.41
C ASN A 213 7.19 -9.16 11.68
N GLN A 214 6.11 -8.78 12.36
CA GLN A 214 5.64 -9.45 13.56
C GLN A 214 5.01 -10.81 13.24
N TRP A 215 4.38 -10.95 12.06
CA TRP A 215 3.84 -12.23 11.61
C TRP A 215 4.96 -13.27 11.40
N ILE A 216 6.03 -12.88 10.71
CA ILE A 216 7.20 -13.75 10.50
C ILE A 216 7.89 -14.05 11.84
N ARG A 217 8.01 -13.06 12.74
CA ARG A 217 8.56 -13.26 14.08
C ARG A 217 7.77 -14.33 14.84
N GLY A 218 6.44 -14.26 14.84
CA GLY A 218 5.59 -15.23 15.53
C GLY A 218 5.87 -16.67 15.09
N MET A 219 5.97 -16.89 13.78
CA MET A 219 6.29 -18.19 13.20
C MET A 219 7.68 -18.69 13.61
N LEU A 220 8.71 -17.85 13.52
CA LEU A 220 10.09 -18.22 13.90
C LEU A 220 10.22 -18.50 15.40
N PHE A 221 9.60 -17.67 16.24
CA PHE A 221 9.63 -17.83 17.69
C PHE A 221 8.88 -19.09 18.14
N TYR A 222 7.79 -19.42 17.45
CA TYR A 222 7.08 -20.68 17.69
C TYR A 222 7.98 -21.88 17.36
N GLU A 223 8.66 -21.87 16.21
CA GLU A 223 9.51 -22.99 15.82
C GLU A 223 10.70 -23.16 16.76
N HIS A 224 11.36 -22.06 17.18
CA HIS A 224 12.39 -22.11 18.22
C HIS A 224 11.92 -22.82 19.49
N ARG A 225 10.75 -22.44 20.01
CA ARG A 225 10.19 -23.08 21.22
C ARG A 225 9.86 -24.55 20.98
N LYS A 226 9.29 -24.88 19.82
CA LYS A 226 8.92 -26.25 19.45
C LYS A 226 10.13 -27.18 19.38
N ILE A 227 11.27 -26.69 18.89
CA ILE A 227 12.52 -27.47 18.83
C ILE A 227 13.38 -27.33 20.11
N ASN A 228 12.86 -26.69 21.16
CA ASN A 228 13.57 -26.39 22.40
C ASN A 228 14.90 -25.65 22.20
N ALA A 229 14.93 -24.69 21.27
CA ALA A 229 16.06 -23.82 21.00
C ALA A 229 15.89 -22.44 21.65
N LEU A 230 17.02 -21.85 22.06
CA LEU A 230 17.05 -20.47 22.54
C LEU A 230 16.81 -19.50 21.38
N ILE A 231 15.95 -18.52 21.61
CA ILE A 231 15.72 -17.41 20.69
C ILE A 231 16.86 -16.40 20.89
N PRO A 232 17.68 -16.10 19.87
CA PRO A 232 18.81 -15.19 20.03
C PRO A 232 18.34 -13.76 20.27
N HIS A 233 19.10 -13.01 21.07
CA HIS A 233 18.92 -11.57 21.18
C HIS A 233 19.46 -10.88 19.93
N SER A 234 19.00 -9.65 19.70
CA SER A 234 19.50 -8.83 18.58
C SER A 234 21.00 -8.55 18.68
N GLU A 235 21.57 -8.54 19.88
CA GLU A 235 23.01 -8.34 20.11
C GLU A 235 23.82 -9.57 19.68
N ASP A 236 23.35 -10.78 19.97
CA ASP A 236 23.98 -12.03 19.56
C ASP A 236 24.15 -12.10 18.03
N LEU A 237 23.13 -11.63 17.30
CA LEU A 237 23.13 -11.62 15.84
C LEU A 237 24.03 -10.54 15.23
N ARG A 238 24.39 -9.49 15.97
CA ARG A 238 25.35 -8.47 15.49
C ARG A 238 26.76 -9.02 15.37
N PHE A 239 27.12 -10.00 16.19
CA PHE A 239 28.43 -10.67 16.12
C PHE A 239 28.61 -11.51 14.84
N LYS A 240 27.52 -11.80 14.09
CA LYS A 240 27.60 -12.47 12.79
C LYS A 240 28.26 -11.63 11.69
N GLY A 241 28.49 -10.35 11.94
CA GLY A 241 29.18 -9.43 11.04
C GLY A 241 28.25 -8.42 10.36
N GLN A 242 28.87 -7.54 9.58
CA GLN A 242 28.20 -6.50 8.80
C GLN A 242 27.99 -6.96 7.34
N ALA A 243 27.43 -6.08 6.50
CA ALA A 243 27.34 -6.31 5.06
C ALA A 243 28.74 -6.49 4.46
N SER A 244 28.86 -7.45 3.54
CA SER A 244 30.08 -7.72 2.78
C SER A 244 30.09 -6.95 1.46
N THR A 245 28.91 -6.53 0.97
CA THR A 245 28.77 -5.79 -0.29
C THR A 245 28.45 -4.33 -0.07
N GLU A 246 28.99 -3.47 -0.92
CA GLU A 246 28.76 -2.03 -0.86
C GLU A 246 27.38 -1.64 -1.38
N ALA A 247 26.70 -0.75 -0.64
CA ALA A 247 25.41 -0.23 -1.06
C ALA A 247 25.57 0.78 -2.22
N ILE A 248 24.88 0.52 -3.33
CA ILE A 248 24.81 1.46 -4.46
C ILE A 248 23.93 2.68 -4.13
N ILE A 249 22.94 2.49 -3.24
CA ILE A 249 22.02 3.54 -2.80
C ILE A 249 22.48 4.03 -1.42
N LYS A 250 22.77 5.33 -1.28
CA LYS A 250 23.34 5.95 -0.06
C LYS A 250 22.56 5.65 1.24
N GLU A 251 21.27 5.36 1.15
CA GLU A 251 20.38 5.06 2.28
C GLU A 251 20.33 3.57 2.66
N LYS A 252 20.94 2.67 1.88
CA LYS A 252 20.93 1.22 2.12
C LYS A 252 22.26 0.77 2.73
N LYS A 253 22.23 -0.38 3.43
CA LYS A 253 23.41 -0.96 4.10
C LYS A 253 24.15 -2.03 3.30
N TYR A 254 23.60 -2.45 2.17
CA TYR A 254 24.17 -3.52 1.31
C TYR A 254 23.66 -3.39 -0.13
N ARG A 255 24.30 -4.10 -1.07
CA ARG A 255 23.89 -4.13 -2.48
C ARG A 255 22.59 -4.91 -2.64
N GLY A 256 21.57 -4.28 -3.25
CA GLY A 256 20.29 -4.92 -3.56
C GLY A 256 20.34 -5.88 -4.76
N GLY A 257 19.17 -6.28 -5.26
CA GLY A 257 19.04 -7.12 -6.46
C GLY A 257 19.62 -6.50 -7.73
N LEU A 258 19.84 -7.33 -8.75
CA LEU A 258 20.36 -6.89 -10.05
C LEU A 258 19.24 -6.23 -10.86
N VAL A 259 19.48 -5.03 -11.37
CA VAL A 259 18.64 -4.41 -12.39
C VAL A 259 19.50 -4.25 -13.62
N VAL A 260 19.14 -4.96 -14.70
CA VAL A 260 19.80 -4.86 -15.99
C VAL A 260 19.36 -3.55 -16.63
N GLU A 261 20.29 -2.79 -17.19
CA GLU A 261 19.94 -1.56 -17.88
C GLU A 261 18.99 -1.86 -19.04
N PRO A 262 17.90 -1.09 -19.19
CA PRO A 262 17.01 -1.24 -20.33
C PRO A 262 17.76 -0.90 -21.62
N THR A 263 17.57 -1.71 -22.66
CA THR A 263 17.92 -1.35 -24.02
C THR A 263 16.89 -0.32 -24.50
N PRO A 264 17.25 0.93 -24.78
CA PRO A 264 16.27 1.96 -25.13
C PRO A 264 15.65 1.69 -26.50
N GLY A 265 14.39 2.11 -26.65
CA GLY A 265 13.64 2.02 -27.91
C GLY A 265 12.50 1.02 -27.84
N ILE A 266 12.05 0.60 -29.03
CA ILE A 266 10.86 -0.23 -29.21
C ILE A 266 11.31 -1.66 -29.52
N HIS A 267 10.79 -2.61 -28.74
CA HIS A 267 11.10 -4.02 -28.87
C HIS A 267 9.82 -4.81 -29.10
N PHE A 268 9.66 -5.36 -30.30
CA PHE A 268 8.56 -6.27 -30.63
C PHE A 268 8.81 -7.68 -30.10
N ASN A 269 7.70 -8.39 -29.86
CA ASN A 269 7.65 -9.78 -29.45
C ASN A 269 8.58 -10.08 -28.26
N VAL A 270 8.21 -9.52 -27.11
CA VAL A 270 8.98 -9.63 -25.87
C VAL A 270 8.26 -10.55 -24.90
N SER A 271 8.92 -11.63 -24.49
CA SER A 271 8.44 -12.50 -23.41
C SER A 271 9.09 -12.10 -22.10
N VAL A 272 8.28 -11.94 -21.06
CA VAL A 272 8.76 -11.72 -19.69
C VAL A 272 8.77 -13.03 -18.97
N VAL A 273 9.94 -13.42 -18.48
CA VAL A 273 10.10 -14.56 -17.58
C VAL A 273 10.38 -14.06 -16.17
N ASP A 274 9.72 -14.66 -15.18
CA ASP A 274 9.77 -14.27 -13.77
C ASP A 274 10.18 -15.47 -12.91
N PHE A 275 11.08 -15.24 -11.95
CA PHE A 275 11.49 -16.26 -11.01
C PHE A 275 10.41 -16.43 -9.93
N ALA A 276 9.80 -17.61 -9.87
CA ALA A 276 8.74 -17.92 -8.93
C ALA A 276 9.26 -17.90 -7.48
N SER A 277 9.09 -16.75 -6.81
CA SER A 277 9.58 -16.50 -5.45
C SER A 277 11.10 -16.67 -5.36
N LEU A 278 11.85 -15.87 -6.13
CA LEU A 278 13.32 -15.95 -6.23
C LEU A 278 14.01 -16.04 -4.86
N TYR A 279 13.84 -15.03 -4.00
CA TYR A 279 14.52 -14.99 -2.70
C TYR A 279 14.11 -16.12 -1.75
N PRO A 280 12.83 -16.47 -1.59
CA PRO A 280 12.44 -17.69 -0.87
C PRO A 280 13.09 -18.97 -1.39
N SER A 281 13.23 -19.10 -2.72
CA SER A 281 13.88 -20.26 -3.33
C SER A 281 15.38 -20.28 -3.01
N ILE A 282 16.05 -19.12 -3.07
CA ILE A 282 17.47 -18.98 -2.67
C ILE A 282 17.66 -19.33 -1.19
N ILE A 283 16.80 -18.81 -0.31
CA ILE A 283 16.82 -19.10 1.14
C ILE A 283 16.73 -20.60 1.40
N LYS A 284 15.88 -21.31 0.64
CA LYS A 284 15.72 -22.77 0.71
C LYS A 284 16.96 -23.50 0.17
N VAL A 285 17.34 -23.23 -1.08
CA VAL A 285 18.39 -23.98 -1.82
C VAL A 285 19.75 -23.82 -1.14
N HIS A 286 20.09 -22.61 -0.72
CA HIS A 286 21.39 -22.30 -0.11
C HIS A 286 21.38 -22.32 1.42
N ASN A 287 20.33 -22.88 2.05
CA ASN A 287 20.25 -23.03 3.50
C ASN A 287 20.48 -21.71 4.27
N LEU A 288 19.89 -20.60 3.83
CA LEU A 288 20.13 -19.28 4.44
C LEU A 288 19.25 -19.08 5.67
N SER A 289 19.89 -18.82 6.81
CA SER A 289 19.26 -18.49 8.09
C SER A 289 20.29 -17.83 9.02
N TYR A 290 19.83 -17.12 10.04
CA TYR A 290 20.71 -16.38 10.96
C TYR A 290 21.71 -17.28 11.72
N GLU A 291 21.39 -18.56 11.90
CA GLU A 291 22.23 -19.56 12.54
C GLU A 291 23.13 -20.32 11.55
N THR A 292 22.80 -20.37 10.26
CA THR A 292 23.53 -21.14 9.24
C THR A 292 24.49 -20.30 8.41
N VAL A 293 24.20 -19.01 8.19
CA VAL A 293 25.14 -18.08 7.57
C VAL A 293 26.22 -17.72 8.59
N ASN A 294 27.48 -17.75 8.16
CA ASN A 294 28.67 -17.57 9.01
C ASN A 294 28.58 -18.49 10.24
N CYS A 295 28.28 -19.77 10.02
CA CYS A 295 28.25 -20.76 11.11
C CYS A 295 29.66 -20.98 11.68
N PRO A 296 29.80 -21.35 12.96
CA PRO A 296 31.11 -21.51 13.61
C PRO A 296 31.89 -22.76 13.17
N HIS A 297 31.33 -23.61 12.30
CA HIS A 297 32.00 -24.84 11.86
C HIS A 297 33.13 -24.55 10.86
N ASP A 298 34.36 -24.90 11.21
CA ASP A 298 35.54 -24.75 10.34
C ASP A 298 35.42 -25.54 9.03
N THR A 299 34.77 -26.71 9.10
CA THR A 299 34.42 -27.55 7.95
C THR A 299 33.56 -26.85 6.91
N CYS A 300 32.82 -25.80 7.30
CA CYS A 300 32.00 -24.99 6.41
C CYS A 300 32.75 -23.72 5.96
N SER A 301 33.52 -23.10 6.85
CA SER A 301 34.24 -21.85 6.52
C SER A 301 35.41 -22.07 5.56
N GLN A 302 36.02 -23.25 5.59
CA GLN A 302 37.14 -23.64 4.71
C GLN A 302 36.70 -24.36 3.43
N ASP A 303 35.41 -24.67 3.29
CA ASP A 303 34.86 -25.36 2.13
C ASP A 303 34.52 -24.37 1.01
N PRO A 304 35.20 -24.43 -0.16
CA PRO A 304 34.91 -23.55 -1.28
C PRO A 304 33.47 -23.65 -1.80
N GLU A 305 32.81 -24.80 -1.67
CA GLU A 305 31.43 -25.00 -2.13
C GLU A 305 30.41 -24.28 -1.23
N GLN A 306 30.78 -24.00 0.02
CA GLN A 306 29.93 -23.26 0.96
C GLN A 306 30.14 -21.75 0.89
N LYS A 307 31.15 -21.27 0.17
CA LYS A 307 31.38 -19.83 -0.02
C LYS A 307 30.30 -19.22 -0.90
N ILE A 308 29.81 -18.06 -0.47
CA ILE A 308 28.80 -17.31 -1.24
C ILE A 308 29.52 -16.37 -2.21
N PRO A 309 29.31 -16.51 -3.54
CA PRO A 309 29.99 -15.68 -4.54
C PRO A 309 29.86 -14.18 -4.26
N ASP A 310 30.94 -13.44 -4.52
CA ASP A 310 31.06 -11.99 -4.32
C ASP A 310 30.88 -11.51 -2.87
N THR A 311 31.06 -12.40 -1.88
CA THR A 311 30.96 -12.07 -0.45
C THR A 311 32.02 -12.80 0.39
N ALA A 312 32.19 -12.35 1.63
CA ALA A 312 33.01 -13.05 2.63
C ALA A 312 32.27 -14.20 3.36
N TYR A 313 31.02 -14.49 2.98
CA TYR A 313 30.14 -15.37 3.74
C TYR A 313 30.27 -16.84 3.35
N TRP A 314 29.82 -17.71 4.25
CA TRP A 314 29.61 -19.14 3.97
C TRP A 314 28.31 -19.66 4.58
N THR A 315 27.85 -20.80 4.06
CA THR A 315 26.64 -21.49 4.52
C THR A 315 26.97 -22.78 5.26
N CYS A 316 26.12 -23.14 6.23
CA CYS A 316 26.27 -24.38 6.99
C CYS A 316 25.85 -25.60 6.16
N LYS A 317 26.70 -26.63 6.09
CA LYS A 317 26.33 -27.96 5.55
C LYS A 317 25.92 -28.97 6.62
N GLU A 318 26.22 -28.70 7.89
CA GLU A 318 25.97 -29.63 9.00
C GLU A 318 24.55 -29.52 9.59
N LYS A 319 23.93 -28.34 9.52
CA LYS A 319 22.61 -28.08 10.11
C LYS A 319 21.71 -27.35 9.12
N LYS A 320 20.43 -27.69 9.09
CA LYS A 320 19.42 -26.95 8.33
C LYS A 320 18.88 -25.79 9.16
N GLY A 321 18.80 -24.61 8.54
CA GLY A 321 18.35 -23.40 9.20
C GLY A 321 16.82 -23.32 9.29
N ILE A 322 16.31 -22.81 10.41
CA ILE A 322 14.90 -22.58 10.71
C ILE A 322 14.26 -21.71 9.63
N THR A 323 14.90 -20.61 9.24
CA THR A 323 14.39 -19.74 8.17
C THR A 323 14.32 -20.49 6.85
N SER A 324 15.39 -21.22 6.49
CA SER A 324 15.45 -22.01 5.26
C SER A 324 14.34 -23.05 5.18
N LEU A 325 14.12 -23.80 6.27
CA LEU A 325 13.08 -24.83 6.36
C LEU A 325 11.68 -24.23 6.29
N LEU A 326 11.37 -23.20 7.09
CA LEU A 326 10.02 -22.64 7.15
C LEU A 326 9.66 -21.89 5.86
N ILE A 327 10.55 -21.00 5.40
CA ILE A 327 10.32 -20.24 4.16
C ILE A 327 10.33 -21.16 2.94
N GLY A 328 11.23 -22.15 2.91
CA GLY A 328 11.24 -23.18 1.87
C GLY A 328 9.96 -24.01 1.83
N SER A 329 9.45 -24.42 2.99
CA SER A 329 8.19 -25.18 3.10
C SER A 329 6.99 -24.34 2.63
N LEU A 330 6.90 -23.09 3.05
CA LEU A 330 5.85 -22.16 2.59
C LEU A 330 5.94 -21.94 1.07
N ARG A 331 7.16 -21.78 0.53
CA ARG A 331 7.40 -21.66 -0.90
C ARG A 331 6.89 -22.88 -1.66
N ASP A 332 7.23 -24.07 -1.21
CA ASP A 332 6.80 -25.32 -1.86
C ASP A 332 5.29 -25.51 -1.78
N LEU A 333 4.68 -25.29 -0.61
CA LEU A 333 3.23 -25.34 -0.44
C LEU A 333 2.53 -24.37 -1.39
N ARG A 334 3.05 -23.16 -1.56
CA ARG A 334 2.47 -22.19 -2.48
C ARG A 334 2.65 -22.61 -3.93
N VAL A 335 3.90 -22.82 -4.37
CA VAL A 335 4.22 -23.00 -5.80
C VAL A 335 3.73 -24.35 -6.32
N ASN A 336 3.94 -25.43 -5.56
CA ASN A 336 3.68 -26.79 -6.01
C ASN A 336 2.24 -27.26 -5.73
N TYR A 337 1.53 -26.61 -4.80
CA TYR A 337 0.20 -27.06 -4.36
C TYR A 337 -0.87 -25.99 -4.50
N TYR A 338 -0.91 -24.98 -3.62
CA TYR A 338 -2.02 -24.03 -3.56
C TYR A 338 -2.16 -23.15 -4.81
N LYS A 339 -1.06 -22.82 -5.50
CA LYS A 339 -1.12 -22.08 -6.77
C LYS A 339 -1.82 -22.90 -7.86
N GLN A 340 -1.58 -24.20 -7.93
CA GLN A 340 -2.23 -25.09 -8.91
C GLN A 340 -3.70 -25.31 -8.55
N LEU A 341 -3.99 -25.66 -7.29
CA LEU A 341 -5.35 -25.85 -6.82
C LEU A 341 -6.22 -24.60 -6.95
N SER A 342 -5.65 -23.40 -6.76
CA SER A 342 -6.38 -22.15 -6.96
C SER A 342 -6.83 -21.90 -8.40
N LYS A 343 -6.29 -22.65 -9.37
CA LYS A 343 -6.63 -22.59 -10.79
C LYS A 343 -7.41 -23.82 -11.28
N ASP A 344 -7.53 -24.84 -10.43
CA ASP A 344 -8.21 -26.08 -10.78
C ASP A 344 -9.71 -25.83 -10.91
N LYS A 345 -10.27 -26.12 -12.09
CA LYS A 345 -11.70 -25.93 -12.37
C LYS A 345 -12.54 -27.16 -11.99
N THR A 346 -11.92 -28.25 -11.57
CA THR A 346 -12.60 -29.50 -11.19
C THR A 346 -13.10 -29.49 -9.75
N ILE A 347 -12.55 -28.64 -8.89
CA ILE A 347 -12.96 -28.43 -7.51
C ILE A 347 -14.07 -27.37 -7.38
N SER A 348 -14.75 -27.35 -6.22
CA SER A 348 -15.83 -26.38 -5.98
C SER A 348 -15.33 -24.92 -6.04
N PRO A 349 -16.17 -23.96 -6.47
CA PRO A 349 -15.82 -22.55 -6.47
C PRO A 349 -15.38 -22.05 -5.08
N GLU A 350 -16.04 -22.51 -4.02
CA GLU A 350 -15.74 -22.13 -2.63
C GLU A 350 -14.35 -22.63 -2.19
N GLU A 351 -14.01 -23.90 -2.48
CA GLU A 351 -12.68 -24.45 -2.17
C GLU A 351 -11.59 -23.78 -3.00
N ARG A 352 -11.84 -23.56 -4.29
CA ARG A 352 -10.90 -22.86 -5.17
C ARG A 352 -10.61 -21.48 -4.63
N GLN A 353 -11.64 -20.75 -4.20
CA GLN A 353 -11.47 -19.44 -3.59
C GLN A 353 -10.67 -19.51 -2.29
N LEU A 354 -10.93 -20.49 -1.42
CA LEU A 354 -10.13 -20.69 -0.21
C LEU A 354 -8.64 -20.94 -0.56
N TYR A 355 -8.35 -21.76 -1.56
CA TYR A 355 -6.97 -22.01 -2.01
C TYR A 355 -6.33 -20.78 -2.65
N THR A 356 -7.11 -19.94 -3.35
CA THR A 356 -6.64 -18.62 -3.78
C THR A 356 -6.22 -17.78 -2.58
N VAL A 357 -7.04 -17.71 -1.52
CA VAL A 357 -6.72 -16.96 -0.29
C VAL A 357 -5.47 -17.53 0.40
N VAL A 358 -5.34 -18.85 0.50
CA VAL A 358 -4.16 -19.49 1.10
C VAL A 358 -2.89 -19.19 0.29
N SER A 359 -2.95 -19.32 -1.03
CA SER A 359 -1.85 -18.98 -1.94
C SER A 359 -1.43 -17.51 -1.83
N GLN A 360 -2.39 -16.59 -1.67
CA GLN A 360 -2.14 -15.17 -1.43
C GLN A 360 -1.52 -14.92 -0.06
N ALA A 361 -2.06 -15.49 1.01
CA ALA A 361 -1.52 -15.37 2.38
C ALA A 361 -0.06 -15.80 2.45
N ILE A 362 0.26 -16.95 1.84
CA ILE A 362 1.63 -17.44 1.77
C ILE A 362 2.51 -16.48 0.95
N LYS A 363 2.01 -15.96 -0.19
CA LYS A 363 2.74 -14.97 -1.01
C LYS A 363 3.16 -13.75 -0.19
N VAL A 364 2.28 -13.24 0.67
CA VAL A 364 2.56 -12.08 1.55
C VAL A 364 3.79 -12.33 2.41
N ILE A 365 3.81 -13.47 3.10
CA ILE A 365 4.89 -13.85 4.00
C ILE A 365 6.18 -14.05 3.20
N LEU A 366 6.12 -14.80 2.10
CA LEU A 366 7.29 -15.08 1.25
C LEU A 366 7.95 -13.81 0.69
N ASN A 367 7.16 -12.86 0.19
CA ASN A 367 7.68 -11.60 -0.36
C ASN A 367 8.34 -10.74 0.72
N ALA A 368 7.87 -10.81 1.97
CA ALA A 368 8.44 -10.06 3.08
C ALA A 368 9.65 -10.75 3.74
N SER A 369 9.78 -12.08 3.60
CA SER A 369 10.74 -12.91 4.35
C SER A 369 12.20 -12.51 4.15
N TYR A 370 12.57 -12.14 2.92
CA TYR A 370 13.91 -11.60 2.64
C TYR A 370 14.10 -10.21 3.27
N GLY A 371 13.14 -9.31 3.06
CA GLY A 371 13.25 -7.91 3.48
C GLY A 371 13.35 -7.75 5.00
N VAL A 372 12.66 -8.59 5.77
CA VAL A 372 12.69 -8.50 7.25
C VAL A 372 14.06 -8.83 7.84
N MET A 373 14.86 -9.71 7.20
CA MET A 373 16.21 -10.02 7.67
C MET A 373 17.17 -8.83 7.52
N GLY A 374 16.87 -7.91 6.60
CA GLY A 374 17.61 -6.66 6.40
C GLY A 374 17.01 -5.45 7.11
N ALA A 375 15.97 -5.62 7.93
CA ALA A 375 15.31 -4.53 8.65
C ALA A 375 15.68 -4.53 10.14
N GLU A 376 16.34 -3.48 10.63
CA GLU A 376 16.84 -3.43 12.03
C GLU A 376 15.74 -3.50 13.08
N ILE A 377 14.51 -3.13 12.72
CA ILE A 377 13.34 -3.23 13.61
C ILE A 377 12.94 -4.69 13.88
N PHE A 378 13.44 -5.64 13.09
CA PHE A 378 13.12 -7.05 13.21
C PHE A 378 14.00 -7.69 14.30
N PRO A 379 13.42 -8.39 15.30
CA PRO A 379 14.22 -8.92 16.40
C PRO A 379 15.29 -9.95 16.00
N LEU A 380 15.06 -10.68 14.90
CA LEU A 380 16.02 -11.62 14.33
C LEU A 380 16.75 -11.04 13.11
N TYR A 381 16.90 -9.71 13.07
CA TYR A 381 17.65 -9.00 12.03
C TYR A 381 19.04 -9.60 11.88
N CYS A 382 19.41 -9.96 10.65
CA CYS A 382 20.69 -10.55 10.34
C CYS A 382 21.12 -10.07 8.94
N LEU A 383 21.87 -8.97 8.92
CA LEU A 383 22.34 -8.34 7.68
C LEU A 383 23.12 -9.29 6.76
N PRO A 384 24.00 -10.17 7.26
CA PRO A 384 24.67 -11.17 6.42
C PRO A 384 23.72 -12.08 5.65
N VAL A 385 22.58 -12.47 6.23
CA VAL A 385 21.58 -13.31 5.55
C VAL A 385 20.92 -12.52 4.41
N ALA A 386 20.56 -11.27 4.64
CA ALA A 386 19.96 -10.42 3.61
C ALA A 386 20.95 -10.13 2.47
N ASP A 387 22.19 -9.78 2.80
CA ASP A 387 23.23 -9.51 1.81
C ASP A 387 23.60 -10.76 1.00
N ALA A 388 23.80 -11.91 1.66
CA ALA A 388 24.00 -13.20 1.01
C ALA A 388 22.87 -13.57 0.03
N THR A 389 21.61 -13.40 0.46
CA THR A 389 20.44 -13.68 -0.39
C THR A 389 20.45 -12.81 -1.64
N ALA A 390 20.76 -11.52 -1.49
CA ALA A 390 20.84 -10.60 -2.63
C ALA A 390 22.02 -10.93 -3.55
N ALA A 391 23.18 -11.29 -3.01
CA ALA A 391 24.36 -11.68 -3.77
C ALA A 391 24.11 -12.92 -4.64
N ILE A 392 23.54 -13.98 -4.05
CA ILE A 392 23.16 -15.18 -4.79
C ILE A 392 22.12 -14.85 -5.85
N GLY A 393 21.13 -14.00 -5.53
CA GLY A 393 20.15 -13.55 -6.52
C GLY A 393 20.78 -12.86 -7.73
N ARG A 394 21.73 -11.94 -7.51
CA ARG A 394 22.48 -11.31 -8.60
C ARG A 394 23.24 -12.36 -9.43
N ASN A 395 23.92 -13.31 -8.78
CA ASN A 395 24.68 -14.35 -9.46
C ASN A 395 23.78 -15.25 -10.34
N ILE A 396 22.64 -15.69 -9.83
CA ILE A 396 21.65 -16.50 -10.57
C ILE A 396 21.15 -15.74 -11.80
N ILE A 397 20.79 -14.46 -11.64
CA ILE A 397 20.28 -13.64 -12.76
C ILE A 397 21.37 -13.45 -13.82
N THR A 398 22.60 -13.13 -13.42
CA THR A 398 23.73 -12.99 -14.35
C THR A 398 23.96 -14.28 -15.15
N LYS A 399 24.04 -15.44 -14.47
CA LYS A 399 24.21 -16.72 -15.14
C LYS A 399 23.04 -17.08 -16.05
N THR A 400 21.81 -16.71 -15.67
CA THR A 400 20.63 -16.91 -16.52
C THR A 400 20.69 -16.04 -17.78
N ILE A 401 21.14 -14.78 -17.65
CA ILE A 401 21.36 -13.89 -18.78
C ILE A 401 22.43 -14.46 -19.72
N ASP A 402 23.53 -14.99 -19.18
CA ASP A 402 24.59 -15.58 -19.99
C ASP A 402 24.09 -16.84 -20.73
N LYS A 403 23.31 -17.69 -20.05
CA LYS A 403 22.65 -18.83 -20.70
C LYS A 403 21.65 -18.40 -21.78
N CYS A 404 20.91 -17.31 -21.58
CA CYS A 404 20.08 -16.72 -22.64
C CYS A 404 20.90 -16.32 -23.86
N LYS A 405 22.05 -15.65 -23.66
CA LYS A 405 22.96 -15.26 -24.76
C LYS A 405 23.50 -16.48 -25.51
N GLU A 406 23.92 -17.52 -24.79
CA GLU A 406 24.39 -18.79 -25.38
C GLU A 406 23.31 -19.44 -26.26
N SER A 407 22.05 -19.38 -25.84
CA SER A 407 20.89 -19.86 -26.62
C SER A 407 20.41 -18.84 -27.67
N GLY A 408 21.16 -17.76 -27.95
CA GLY A 408 20.84 -16.77 -28.99
C GLY A 408 19.69 -15.81 -28.64
N ILE A 409 19.33 -15.69 -27.37
CA ILE A 409 18.20 -14.88 -26.89
C ILE A 409 18.72 -13.54 -26.36
N ALA A 410 18.23 -12.45 -26.93
CA ALA A 410 18.56 -11.10 -26.44
C ALA A 410 17.73 -10.74 -25.21
N VAL A 411 18.42 -10.43 -24.10
CA VAL A 411 17.80 -9.86 -22.89
C VAL A 411 17.81 -8.33 -23.02
N VAL A 412 16.65 -7.71 -23.14
CA VAL A 412 16.51 -6.26 -23.37
C VAL A 412 16.30 -5.46 -22.08
N TYR A 413 15.89 -6.11 -20.99
CA TYR A 413 15.73 -5.50 -19.67
C TYR A 413 15.63 -6.60 -18.60
N GLY A 414 15.85 -6.25 -17.33
CA GLY A 414 15.61 -7.13 -16.20
C GLY A 414 15.45 -6.35 -14.91
N ASP A 415 14.41 -6.67 -14.13
CA ASP A 415 14.15 -6.04 -12.84
C ASP A 415 14.14 -7.08 -11.73
N THR A 416 15.27 -7.24 -11.03
CA THR A 416 15.45 -7.95 -9.76
C THR A 416 15.13 -9.44 -9.74
N ASP A 417 14.01 -9.87 -10.29
CA ASP A 417 13.47 -11.23 -10.35
C ASP A 417 12.79 -11.55 -11.69
N SER A 418 12.83 -10.63 -12.67
CA SER A 418 12.28 -10.83 -14.01
C SER A 418 13.27 -10.45 -15.12
N LEU A 419 13.16 -11.11 -16.28
CA LEU A 419 13.94 -10.86 -17.48
C LEU A 419 13.02 -10.68 -18.70
N PHE A 420 13.38 -9.74 -19.57
CA PHE A 420 12.64 -9.43 -20.80
C PHE A 420 13.42 -9.97 -21.99
N LEU A 421 12.89 -11.02 -22.59
CA LEU A 421 13.50 -11.77 -23.69
C LEU A 421 12.89 -11.29 -25.01
N ARG A 422 13.72 -10.74 -25.90
CA ARG A 422 13.29 -10.31 -27.24
C ARG A 422 13.36 -11.46 -28.22
N ASN A 423 12.27 -11.67 -28.95
CA ASN A 423 12.15 -12.68 -30.01
C ASN A 423 12.61 -14.09 -29.60
N PRO A 424 12.19 -14.64 -28.44
CA PRO A 424 12.53 -16.02 -28.14
C PRO A 424 11.88 -16.96 -29.17
N SER A 425 12.63 -17.92 -29.69
CA SER A 425 12.09 -19.01 -30.52
C SER A 425 11.18 -19.92 -29.69
N GLU A 426 10.32 -20.69 -30.35
CA GLU A 426 9.51 -21.71 -29.68
C GLU A 426 10.41 -22.70 -28.92
N GLY A 427 10.07 -22.98 -27.66
CA GLY A 427 10.84 -23.88 -26.78
C GLY A 427 12.05 -23.24 -26.07
N ASN A 428 12.53 -22.07 -26.50
CA ASN A 428 13.67 -21.40 -25.85
C ASN A 428 13.37 -21.09 -24.38
N VAL A 429 12.17 -20.55 -24.08
CA VAL A 429 11.76 -20.24 -22.71
C VAL A 429 11.74 -21.49 -21.84
N ASP A 430 11.30 -22.63 -22.38
CA ASP A 430 11.28 -23.91 -21.66
C ASP A 430 12.70 -24.45 -21.40
N GLU A 431 13.61 -24.29 -22.35
CA GLU A 431 15.03 -24.66 -22.18
C GLU A 431 15.66 -23.87 -21.03
N ILE A 432 15.53 -22.53 -21.05
CA ILE A 432 16.06 -21.66 -20.00
C ILE A 432 15.41 -21.99 -18.65
N SER A 433 14.11 -22.26 -18.63
CA SER A 433 13.39 -22.61 -17.40
C SER A 433 13.85 -23.95 -16.82
N LYS A 434 14.07 -24.97 -17.66
CA LYS A 434 14.64 -26.28 -17.24
C LYS A 434 16.07 -26.15 -16.73
N TRP A 435 16.89 -25.32 -17.40
CA TRP A 435 18.25 -25.04 -16.95
C TRP A 435 18.26 -24.32 -15.60
N ALA A 436 17.45 -23.27 -15.42
CA ALA A 436 17.38 -22.53 -14.16
C ALA A 436 16.96 -23.45 -13.00
N LYS A 437 16.00 -24.34 -13.25
CA LYS A 437 15.56 -25.33 -12.27
C LYS A 437 16.64 -26.35 -11.91
N THR A 438 17.33 -26.91 -12.91
CA THR A 438 18.33 -27.96 -12.72
C THR A 438 19.64 -27.42 -12.14
N ASN A 439 20.11 -26.29 -12.64
CA ASN A 439 21.44 -25.76 -12.33
C ASN A 439 21.45 -24.70 -11.22
N GLN A 440 20.34 -23.99 -11.01
CA GLN A 440 20.24 -22.93 -10.01
C GLN A 440 19.19 -23.22 -8.92
N GLY A 441 18.40 -24.29 -9.04
CA GLY A 441 17.38 -24.67 -8.05
C GLY A 441 16.21 -23.69 -7.95
N VAL A 442 16.00 -22.85 -8.97
CA VAL A 442 14.94 -21.84 -9.00
C VAL A 442 13.98 -22.11 -10.16
N ASP A 443 12.69 -21.95 -9.93
CA ASP A 443 11.68 -22.06 -10.98
C ASP A 443 11.56 -20.71 -11.71
N LEU A 444 11.75 -20.72 -13.03
CA LEU A 444 11.52 -19.60 -13.92
C LEU A 444 10.25 -19.89 -14.72
N GLU A 445 9.33 -18.94 -14.78
CA GLU A 445 8.03 -19.09 -15.44
C GLU A 445 7.80 -17.95 -16.45
N LEU A 446 7.07 -18.23 -17.52
CA LEU A 446 6.54 -17.19 -18.40
C LEU A 446 5.45 -16.40 -17.66
N ASP A 447 5.68 -15.11 -17.42
CA ASP A 447 4.73 -14.21 -16.77
C ASP A 447 3.83 -13.52 -17.80
N LYS A 448 4.44 -12.90 -18.81
CA LYS A 448 3.74 -12.08 -19.81
C LYS A 448 4.34 -12.21 -21.19
N GLU A 449 3.49 -11.98 -22.18
CA GLU A 449 3.91 -11.82 -23.56
C GLU A 449 3.42 -10.48 -24.10
N TYR A 450 4.37 -9.63 -24.45
CA TYR A 450 4.12 -8.34 -25.06
C TYR A 450 4.24 -8.43 -26.56
N ARG A 451 3.25 -7.87 -27.26
CA ARG A 451 3.35 -7.53 -28.67
C ARG A 451 4.55 -6.61 -28.90
N TYR A 452 4.68 -5.59 -28.06
CA TYR A 452 5.90 -4.79 -27.98
C TYR A 452 6.05 -4.14 -26.60
N VAL A 453 7.28 -3.77 -26.27
CA VAL A 453 7.63 -2.95 -25.09
C VAL A 453 8.44 -1.76 -25.53
N VAL A 454 8.19 -0.63 -24.89
CA VAL A 454 8.91 0.62 -25.07
C VAL A 454 9.71 0.88 -23.80
N PHE A 455 11.02 0.96 -23.96
CA PHE A 455 11.97 1.27 -22.90
C PHE A 455 12.60 2.64 -23.13
N ASN A 456 12.83 3.36 -22.03
CA ASN A 456 13.74 4.51 -21.99
C ASN A 456 14.98 4.13 -21.16
N ASN A 457 15.87 5.10 -20.93
CA ASN A 457 17.10 4.88 -20.15
C ASN A 457 16.84 4.71 -18.64
N LEU A 458 15.59 4.84 -18.17
CA LEU A 458 15.26 4.82 -16.75
C LEU A 458 14.85 3.41 -16.32
N LYS A 459 15.45 2.96 -15.22
CA LYS A 459 15.05 1.71 -14.56
C LYS A 459 13.61 1.79 -14.07
N LYS A 460 12.90 0.65 -14.14
CA LYS A 460 11.50 0.48 -13.70
C LYS A 460 10.51 1.44 -14.38
N ASN A 461 10.87 1.90 -15.58
CA ASN A 461 10.07 2.82 -16.38
C ASN A 461 9.88 2.23 -17.79
N TYR A 462 8.69 1.70 -18.06
CA TYR A 462 8.38 1.11 -19.36
C TYR A 462 6.87 1.08 -19.64
N LEU A 463 6.55 0.93 -20.92
CA LEU A 463 5.20 0.68 -21.42
C LEU A 463 5.23 -0.59 -22.26
N GLY A 464 4.43 -1.59 -21.89
CA GLY A 464 4.25 -2.82 -22.66
C GLY A 464 2.82 -2.94 -23.18
N VAL A 465 2.65 -3.43 -24.41
CA VAL A 465 1.34 -3.77 -24.96
C VAL A 465 1.24 -5.28 -25.07
N LEU A 466 0.31 -5.88 -24.34
CA LEU A 466 0.06 -7.32 -24.35
C LEU A 466 -0.55 -7.76 -25.70
N LYS A 467 -0.51 -9.06 -25.99
CA LYS A 467 -1.05 -9.61 -27.25
C LYS A 467 -2.52 -9.24 -27.48
N ASP A 468 -3.32 -9.15 -26.40
CA ASP A 468 -4.74 -8.76 -26.40
C ASP A 468 -4.99 -7.25 -26.59
N GLY A 469 -3.93 -6.42 -26.65
CA GLY A 469 -4.02 -4.96 -26.77
C GLY A 469 -4.05 -4.22 -25.43
N THR A 470 -4.05 -4.94 -24.29
CA THR A 470 -3.98 -4.33 -22.96
C THR A 470 -2.63 -3.64 -22.76
N VAL A 471 -2.65 -2.39 -22.28
CA VAL A 471 -1.43 -1.60 -22.04
C VAL A 471 -1.00 -1.70 -20.57
N ASP A 472 0.17 -2.30 -20.31
CA ASP A 472 0.84 -2.31 -19.01
C ASP A 472 1.84 -1.15 -18.91
N VAL A 473 1.78 -0.42 -17.79
CA VAL A 473 2.57 0.78 -17.55
C VAL A 473 3.26 0.67 -16.20
N LYS A 474 4.59 0.81 -16.18
CA LYS A 474 5.41 0.86 -14.96
C LYS A 474 6.20 2.16 -14.88
N GLY A 475 6.22 2.77 -13.69
CA GLY A 475 7.05 3.96 -13.40
C GLY A 475 6.54 5.30 -13.92
N LEU A 476 5.59 5.32 -14.87
CA LEU A 476 5.10 6.55 -15.50
C LEU A 476 4.22 7.40 -14.58
N THR A 477 4.46 8.71 -14.59
CA THR A 477 3.77 9.69 -13.73
C THR A 477 2.33 9.94 -14.14
N GLY A 478 1.97 9.74 -15.41
CA GLY A 478 0.62 10.01 -15.93
C GLY A 478 -0.51 9.24 -15.24
N LYS A 479 -0.21 8.09 -14.62
CA LYS A 479 -1.18 7.26 -13.89
C LYS A 479 -1.33 7.65 -12.41
N LYS A 480 -0.44 8.47 -11.86
CA LYS A 480 -0.44 8.78 -10.42
C LYS A 480 -1.64 9.65 -10.04
N SER A 481 -2.19 9.44 -8.85
CA SER A 481 -3.40 10.14 -8.36
C SER A 481 -3.23 11.64 -8.20
N HIS A 482 -2.00 12.11 -7.95
CA HIS A 482 -1.66 13.52 -7.82
C HIS A 482 -1.44 14.24 -9.16
N THR A 483 -1.46 13.51 -10.28
CA THR A 483 -1.37 14.11 -11.61
C THR A 483 -2.71 14.76 -11.95
N PRO A 484 -2.74 16.04 -12.39
CA PRO A 484 -3.99 16.74 -12.70
C PRO A 484 -4.90 15.95 -13.66
N PRO A 485 -6.22 15.94 -13.43
CA PRO A 485 -7.16 15.15 -14.23
C PRO A 485 -7.02 15.34 -15.75
N PHE A 486 -6.79 16.56 -16.24
CA PHE A 486 -6.65 16.80 -17.68
C PHE A 486 -5.42 16.08 -18.27
N ILE A 487 -4.26 16.15 -17.60
CA ILE A 487 -3.03 15.44 -18.02
C ILE A 487 -3.28 13.94 -17.99
N ARG A 488 -3.95 13.45 -16.95
CA ARG A 488 -4.28 12.03 -16.80
C ARG A 488 -5.21 11.54 -17.92
N LYS A 489 -6.26 12.31 -18.28
CA LYS A 489 -7.16 12.00 -19.41
C LYS A 489 -6.39 11.94 -20.74
N THR A 490 -5.54 12.93 -21.00
CA THR A 490 -4.67 12.97 -22.19
C THR A 490 -3.69 11.78 -22.20
N PHE A 491 -3.13 11.41 -21.06
CA PHE A 491 -2.27 10.24 -20.91
C PHE A 491 -2.99 8.93 -21.23
N TYR A 492 -4.20 8.70 -20.70
CA TYR A 492 -4.98 7.51 -21.05
C TYR A 492 -5.34 7.47 -22.53
N SER A 493 -5.70 8.60 -23.14
CA SER A 493 -5.96 8.68 -24.58
C SER A 493 -4.73 8.31 -25.41
N MET A 494 -3.53 8.70 -24.96
CA MET A 494 -2.27 8.28 -25.57
C MET A 494 -2.06 6.76 -25.43
N LEU A 495 -2.37 6.16 -24.28
CA LEU A 495 -2.30 4.71 -24.10
C LEU A 495 -3.25 3.98 -25.04
N ASP A 496 -4.48 4.48 -25.25
CA ASP A 496 -5.45 3.89 -26.16
C ASP A 496 -4.98 3.90 -27.62
N ILE A 497 -4.24 4.95 -28.02
CA ILE A 497 -3.60 5.01 -29.34
C ILE A 497 -2.50 3.94 -29.44
N LEU A 498 -1.64 3.85 -28.43
CA LEU A 498 -0.54 2.89 -28.40
C LEU A 498 -1.05 1.43 -28.36
N GLY A 499 -2.08 1.11 -27.58
CA GLY A 499 -2.64 -0.25 -27.52
C GLY A 499 -3.11 -0.81 -28.87
N LYS A 500 -3.44 0.08 -29.83
CA LYS A 500 -3.87 -0.28 -31.19
C LYS A 500 -2.72 -0.51 -32.17
N VAL A 501 -1.48 -0.24 -31.79
CA VAL A 501 -0.31 -0.43 -32.63
C VAL A 501 -0.01 -1.93 -32.78
N ASN A 502 0.05 -2.43 -34.01
CA ASN A 502 0.33 -3.84 -34.29
C ASN A 502 1.73 -4.05 -34.86
N THR A 503 2.21 -3.10 -35.66
CA THR A 503 3.46 -3.19 -36.42
C THR A 503 4.31 -1.92 -36.28
N GLU A 504 5.58 -2.00 -36.66
CA GLU A 504 6.47 -0.83 -36.74
C GLU A 504 5.91 0.29 -37.64
N LYS A 505 5.15 -0.06 -38.68
CA LYS A 505 4.53 0.94 -39.57
C LYS A 505 3.42 1.72 -38.87
N ASP A 506 2.65 1.07 -38.01
CA ASP A 506 1.55 1.71 -37.28
C ASP A 506 2.04 2.78 -36.30
N PHE A 507 3.29 2.66 -35.84
CA PHE A 507 3.92 3.67 -34.97
C PHE A 507 4.05 5.03 -35.66
N GLY A 508 4.26 5.10 -36.97
CA GLY A 508 4.27 6.38 -37.69
C GLY A 508 2.95 7.13 -37.50
N THR A 509 1.84 6.44 -37.75
CA THR A 509 0.49 6.97 -37.58
C THR A 509 0.16 7.27 -36.11
N ALA A 510 0.57 6.40 -35.18
CA ALA A 510 0.38 6.61 -33.76
C ALA A 510 1.14 7.85 -33.25
N ARG A 511 2.38 8.05 -33.70
CA ARG A 511 3.18 9.24 -33.36
C ARG A 511 2.48 10.52 -33.75
N GLU A 512 1.96 10.62 -34.98
CA GLU A 512 1.24 11.82 -35.42
C GLU A 512 -0.05 12.05 -34.62
N LYS A 513 -0.85 11.01 -34.36
CA LYS A 513 -2.04 11.12 -33.50
C LYS A 513 -1.72 11.58 -32.08
N ILE A 514 -0.60 11.09 -31.51
CA ILE A 514 -0.16 11.50 -30.17
C ILE A 514 0.32 12.95 -30.16
N LYS A 515 1.03 13.39 -31.22
CA LYS A 515 1.42 14.80 -31.37
C LYS A 515 0.20 15.71 -31.42
N GLU A 516 -0.80 15.36 -32.23
CA GLU A 516 -2.06 16.11 -32.33
C GLU A 516 -2.79 16.15 -30.98
N LEU A 517 -2.94 15.00 -30.32
CA LEU A 517 -3.57 14.89 -29.00
C LEU A 517 -2.89 15.80 -27.94
N ILE A 518 -1.57 15.79 -27.86
CA ILE A 518 -0.82 16.62 -26.91
C ILE A 518 -0.93 18.10 -27.28
N LYS A 519 -0.84 18.43 -28.57
CA LYS A 519 -0.98 19.80 -29.08
C LYS A 519 -2.36 20.38 -28.79
N ASP A 520 -3.41 19.60 -28.99
CA ASP A 520 -4.78 20.03 -28.72
C ASP A 520 -5.03 20.19 -27.23
N SER A 521 -4.50 19.29 -26.39
CA SER A 521 -4.56 19.44 -24.93
C SER A 521 -3.83 20.70 -24.45
N ALA A 522 -2.64 20.98 -25.01
CA ALA A 522 -1.89 22.20 -24.69
C ALA A 522 -2.63 23.48 -25.14
N LYS A 523 -3.26 23.47 -26.32
CA LYS A 523 -4.10 24.58 -26.80
C LYS A 523 -5.28 24.85 -25.88
N LYS A 524 -6.03 23.80 -25.49
CA LYS A 524 -7.17 23.91 -24.56
C LYS A 524 -6.77 24.50 -23.21
N LEU A 525 -5.58 24.14 -22.72
CA LEU A 525 -5.00 24.71 -21.51
C LEU A 525 -4.68 26.20 -21.69
N GLN A 526 -4.11 26.60 -22.84
CA GLN A 526 -3.77 27.99 -23.14
C GLN A 526 -5.01 28.87 -23.39
N SER A 527 -6.10 28.31 -23.93
CA SER A 527 -7.38 28.99 -24.15
C SER A 527 -8.31 28.98 -22.91
N ASN A 528 -7.85 28.43 -21.77
CA ASN A 528 -8.64 28.29 -20.54
C ASN A 528 -9.94 27.48 -20.71
N GLU A 529 -9.95 26.48 -21.58
CA GLU A 529 -11.12 25.62 -21.83
C GLU A 529 -11.31 24.51 -20.79
N TYR A 530 -10.30 24.25 -19.95
CA TYR A 530 -10.43 23.25 -18.88
C TYR A 530 -11.08 23.85 -17.61
N PRO A 531 -12.02 23.14 -16.97
CA PRO A 531 -12.50 23.46 -15.62
C PRO A 531 -11.35 23.46 -14.60
N LEU A 532 -11.46 24.25 -13.52
CA LEU A 532 -10.42 24.34 -12.50
C LEU A 532 -10.22 23.01 -11.76
N GLU A 533 -11.29 22.23 -11.62
CA GLU A 533 -11.30 20.89 -11.06
C GLU A 533 -10.41 19.95 -11.90
N ASP A 534 -10.40 20.12 -13.22
CA ASP A 534 -9.57 19.34 -14.13
C ASP A 534 -8.09 19.72 -14.05
N LEU A 535 -7.77 20.90 -13.51
CA LEU A 535 -6.42 21.41 -13.26
C LEU A 535 -5.92 21.14 -11.82
N SER A 536 -6.75 20.52 -10.97
CA SER A 536 -6.44 20.39 -9.54
C SER A 536 -5.33 19.37 -9.25
N PHE A 537 -4.51 19.70 -8.24
CA PHE A 537 -3.63 18.76 -7.55
C PHE A 537 -4.30 18.39 -6.22
N ASN A 538 -4.52 17.10 -6.01
CA ASN A 538 -5.21 16.59 -4.81
C ASN A 538 -4.18 15.94 -3.88
N VAL A 539 -4.01 16.48 -2.68
CA VAL A 539 -3.02 16.00 -1.71
C VAL A 539 -3.62 15.94 -0.32
N MET A 540 -3.43 14.80 0.36
CA MET A 540 -3.84 14.61 1.75
C MET A 540 -2.89 15.34 2.71
N ILE A 541 -3.46 16.00 3.69
CA ILE A 541 -2.73 16.62 4.79
C ILE A 541 -2.43 15.58 5.87
N ASN A 542 -1.16 15.34 6.18
CA ASN A 542 -0.77 14.34 7.17
C ASN A 542 -0.67 14.88 8.61
N LYS A 543 -0.59 16.20 8.81
CA LYS A 543 -0.49 16.88 10.11
C LYS A 543 -1.26 18.21 10.05
N SER A 544 -1.65 18.80 11.18
CA SER A 544 -2.27 20.15 11.13
C SER A 544 -1.37 21.15 10.38
N PRO A 545 -1.92 22.02 9.49
CA PRO A 545 -1.17 23.05 8.76
C PRO A 545 -0.23 23.88 9.64
N GLU A 546 -0.64 24.18 10.87
CA GLU A 546 0.13 24.96 11.86
C GLU A 546 1.45 24.30 12.29
N LYS A 547 1.59 22.98 12.10
CA LYS A 547 2.80 22.22 12.45
C LYS A 547 3.84 22.20 11.31
N TYR A 548 3.56 22.82 10.17
CA TYR A 548 4.47 22.87 9.02
C TYR A 548 5.19 24.22 8.95
N GLY A 549 6.52 24.17 8.84
CA GLY A 549 7.39 25.34 8.67
C GLY A 549 8.39 25.51 9.82
N LYS A 550 9.63 25.91 9.50
CA LYS A 550 10.57 26.47 10.48
C LYS A 550 10.33 27.98 10.54
N ARG A 551 10.08 28.54 11.73
CA ARG A 551 10.06 30.00 11.92
C ARG A 551 11.49 30.53 11.75
N THR A 552 11.81 31.11 10.61
CA THR A 552 13.01 31.94 10.43
C THR A 552 12.58 33.40 10.49
N SER A 553 13.00 34.10 11.54
CA SER A 553 12.81 35.54 11.71
C SER A 553 13.91 36.30 10.95
N GLU A 554 13.64 36.68 9.71
CA GLU A 554 14.37 37.78 9.06
C GLU A 554 13.55 39.06 9.24
N ASN A 555 14.02 39.94 10.14
CA ASN A 555 13.41 41.25 10.38
C ASN A 555 13.75 42.21 9.24
N LEU A 556 13.00 42.17 8.14
CA LEU A 556 12.98 43.27 7.17
C LEU A 556 11.97 44.32 7.66
N ARG A 557 12.46 45.35 8.35
CA ARG A 557 11.68 46.55 8.66
C ARG A 557 11.55 47.38 7.38
N VAL A 558 10.39 47.33 6.72
CA VAL A 558 9.99 48.38 5.78
C VAL A 558 9.16 49.38 6.58
N SER A 559 9.70 50.58 6.78
CA SER A 559 9.03 51.67 7.48
C SER A 559 8.09 52.40 6.52
N SER A 560 6.78 52.12 6.62
CA SER A 560 5.72 53.00 6.09
C SER A 560 5.40 54.10 7.09
N ILE A 561 5.07 55.28 6.57
CA ILE A 561 4.91 56.56 7.30
C ILE A 561 3.69 56.56 8.27
N ASP A 562 2.82 55.56 8.21
CA ASP A 562 1.52 55.57 8.88
C ASP A 562 1.43 54.62 10.10
N GLY A 563 2.56 54.14 10.62
CA GLY A 563 2.61 53.44 11.92
C GLY A 563 1.95 52.05 12.01
N HIS A 564 1.29 51.56 10.94
CA HIS A 564 0.80 50.18 10.86
C HIS A 564 1.82 49.27 10.16
N GLY A 565 2.70 48.67 10.95
CA GLY A 565 3.58 47.59 10.47
C GLY A 565 2.83 46.28 10.29
N SER A 566 2.50 45.91 9.04
CA SER A 566 2.10 44.55 8.70
C SER A 566 3.30 43.62 8.82
N THR A 567 3.26 42.68 9.76
CA THR A 567 4.29 41.64 9.90
C THR A 567 4.02 40.52 8.89
N THR A 568 4.51 40.64 7.66
CA THR A 568 4.48 39.52 6.71
C THR A 568 5.55 38.50 7.10
N SER A 569 5.17 37.45 7.85
CA SER A 569 6.04 36.31 8.12
C SER A 569 6.12 35.40 6.88
N THR A 570 7.14 35.55 6.06
CA THR A 570 7.37 34.58 4.96
C THR A 570 7.98 33.29 5.53
N MET A 571 7.14 32.26 5.73
CA MET A 571 7.63 30.93 6.09
C MET A 571 8.24 30.24 4.84
N LYS A 572 9.57 30.08 4.81
CA LYS A 572 10.26 29.29 3.78
C LYS A 572 10.07 27.79 4.04
N GLY A 573 9.85 27.02 2.97
CA GLY A 573 9.77 25.55 3.01
C GLY A 573 8.40 24.96 3.31
N ILE A 574 7.32 25.74 3.26
CA ILE A 574 5.95 25.20 3.36
C ILE A 574 5.58 24.47 2.05
N PRO A 575 5.12 23.20 2.12
CA PRO A 575 4.60 22.49 0.95
C PRO A 575 3.39 23.19 0.31
N GLN A 576 3.25 23.11 -1.01
CA GLN A 576 2.18 23.77 -1.77
C GLN A 576 0.76 23.46 -1.25
N HIS A 577 0.46 22.19 -0.98
CA HIS A 577 -0.85 21.79 -0.43
C HIS A 577 -1.13 22.40 0.95
N ILE A 578 -0.09 22.66 1.75
CA ILE A 578 -0.24 23.33 3.05
C ILE A 578 -0.46 24.84 2.87
N LYS A 579 0.21 25.48 1.91
CA LYS A 579 -0.06 26.88 1.57
C LYS A 579 -1.51 27.09 1.13
N ALA A 580 -2.03 26.17 0.30
CA ALA A 580 -3.43 26.19 -0.10
C ALA A 580 -4.36 25.93 1.10
N ALA A 581 -4.02 24.98 1.99
CA ALA A 581 -4.78 24.73 3.21
C ALA A 581 -4.86 25.96 4.12
N MET A 582 -3.77 26.71 4.30
CA MET A 582 -3.75 27.89 5.15
C MET A 582 -4.74 28.98 4.66
N GLN A 583 -4.92 29.11 3.35
CA GLN A 583 -5.89 30.06 2.77
C GLN A 583 -7.35 29.73 3.12
N PHE A 584 -7.66 28.47 3.46
CA PHE A 584 -8.98 28.10 3.99
C PHE A 584 -9.14 28.45 5.48
N SER A 585 -8.08 28.28 6.26
CA SER A 585 -8.07 28.70 7.67
C SER A 585 -8.27 30.20 7.80
N ASP A 586 -7.65 31.00 6.92
CA ASP A 586 -7.82 32.44 6.85
C ASP A 586 -9.27 32.85 6.49
N ASN A 587 -10.01 31.97 5.82
CA ASN A 587 -11.43 32.12 5.48
C ASN A 587 -12.38 31.41 6.48
N GLY A 588 -11.89 31.01 7.66
CA GLY A 588 -12.70 30.43 8.73
C GLY A 588 -13.07 28.95 8.57
N LYS A 589 -12.51 28.24 7.57
CA LYS A 589 -12.73 26.79 7.37
C LYS A 589 -11.64 26.00 8.10
N GLN A 590 -12.03 25.15 9.05
CA GLN A 590 -11.08 24.35 9.83
C GLN A 590 -10.65 23.08 9.06
N ILE A 591 -9.34 22.94 8.84
CA ILE A 591 -8.76 21.77 8.15
C ILE A 591 -8.02 20.87 9.14
N LYS A 592 -8.24 19.56 9.05
CA LYS A 592 -7.70 18.54 9.95
C LYS A 592 -6.76 17.58 9.20
N ALA A 593 -5.94 16.86 9.97
CA ALA A 593 -5.13 15.78 9.42
C ALA A 593 -6.03 14.68 8.85
N GLY A 594 -5.71 14.23 7.64
CA GLY A 594 -6.49 13.29 6.85
C GLY A 594 -7.50 13.93 5.90
N ASP A 595 -7.55 15.27 5.79
CA ASP A 595 -8.34 15.95 4.76
C ASP A 595 -7.55 16.05 3.44
N ILE A 596 -8.26 16.01 2.29
CA ILE A 596 -7.68 16.27 0.98
C ILE A 596 -7.81 17.75 0.63
N ILE A 597 -6.71 18.34 0.20
CA ILE A 597 -6.69 19.67 -0.40
C ILE A 597 -6.54 19.56 -1.90
N SER A 598 -7.54 20.09 -2.60
CA SER A 598 -7.55 20.32 -4.03
C SER A 598 -7.05 21.74 -4.28
N TYR A 599 -5.92 21.88 -4.97
CA TYR A 599 -5.36 23.21 -5.27
C TYR A 599 -4.88 23.31 -6.71
N VAL A 600 -4.88 24.52 -7.26
CA VAL A 600 -4.31 24.85 -8.57
C VAL A 600 -3.05 25.69 -8.42
N LYS A 601 -2.13 25.57 -9.38
CA LYS A 601 -0.92 26.40 -9.45
C LYS A 601 -1.25 27.74 -10.09
N THR A 602 -0.85 28.82 -9.43
CA THR A 602 -1.23 30.18 -9.81
C THR A 602 -0.02 31.09 -9.97
N LYS A 603 -0.23 32.23 -10.63
CA LYS A 603 0.74 33.33 -10.78
C LYS A 603 0.74 34.30 -9.58
N THR A 604 -0.05 34.01 -8.54
CA THR A 604 -0.15 34.83 -7.34
C THR A 604 1.09 34.67 -6.45
N ALA A 605 1.27 35.58 -5.47
CA ALA A 605 2.43 35.57 -4.57
C ALA A 605 2.63 34.22 -3.84
N GLU A 606 1.55 33.55 -3.46
CA GLU A 606 1.61 32.23 -2.83
C GLU A 606 1.96 31.08 -3.79
N GLY A 607 1.78 31.31 -5.10
CA GLY A 607 2.05 30.35 -6.18
C GLY A 607 1.02 29.23 -6.32
N VAL A 608 0.06 29.15 -5.40
CA VAL A 608 -1.04 28.17 -5.39
C VAL A 608 -2.30 28.76 -4.75
N LYS A 609 -3.48 28.24 -5.11
CA LYS A 609 -4.76 28.52 -4.47
C LYS A 609 -5.61 27.25 -4.37
N PRO A 610 -6.46 27.10 -3.34
CA PRO A 610 -7.55 26.12 -3.37
C PRO A 610 -8.42 26.28 -4.62
N VAL A 611 -8.94 25.17 -5.14
CA VAL A 611 -9.80 25.19 -6.34
C VAL A 611 -11.00 26.13 -6.13
N GLU A 612 -11.60 26.08 -4.95
CA GLU A 612 -12.78 26.85 -4.55
C GLU A 612 -12.53 28.36 -4.43
N LEU A 613 -11.26 28.77 -4.33
CA LEU A 613 -10.85 30.18 -4.20
C LEU A 613 -10.13 30.70 -5.45
N ALA A 614 -9.92 29.85 -6.45
CA ALA A 614 -9.19 30.17 -7.65
C ALA A 614 -10.11 30.61 -8.78
N ASN A 615 -9.58 31.44 -9.69
CA ASN A 615 -10.20 31.77 -10.96
C ASN A 615 -9.27 31.38 -12.12
N HIS A 616 -9.81 31.14 -13.32
CA HIS A 616 -8.99 30.80 -14.50
C HIS A 616 -7.88 31.80 -14.81
N LYS A 617 -8.10 33.09 -14.53
CA LYS A 617 -7.09 34.15 -14.74
C LYS A 617 -5.87 34.00 -13.83
N ASP A 618 -6.02 33.34 -12.68
CA ASP A 618 -4.93 33.14 -11.73
C ASP A 618 -3.99 32.01 -12.16
N VAL A 619 -4.45 31.11 -13.04
CA VAL A 619 -3.77 29.87 -13.40
C VAL A 619 -2.43 30.14 -14.08
N ASP A 620 -1.41 29.42 -13.61
CA ASP A 620 -0.07 29.46 -14.18
C ASP A 620 0.09 28.41 -15.29
N THR A 621 -0.38 28.74 -16.49
CA THR A 621 -0.34 27.87 -17.68
C THR A 621 1.05 27.28 -17.95
N GLU A 622 2.14 28.02 -17.67
CA GLU A 622 3.50 27.54 -17.93
C GLU A 622 3.87 26.38 -17.01
N LYS A 623 3.56 26.48 -15.71
CA LYS A 623 3.77 25.37 -14.75
C LYS A 623 2.96 24.12 -15.11
N TYR A 624 1.83 24.27 -15.77
CA TYR A 624 1.03 23.14 -16.26
C TYR A 624 1.60 22.54 -17.54
N LEU A 625 2.16 23.36 -18.44
CA LEU A 625 2.90 22.86 -19.61
C LEU A 625 4.19 22.12 -19.20
N GLU A 626 4.90 22.59 -18.18
CA GLU A 626 6.05 21.86 -17.59
C GLU A 626 5.61 20.52 -16.98
N ALA A 627 4.45 20.48 -16.33
CA ALA A 627 3.91 19.23 -15.78
C ALA A 627 3.50 18.25 -16.90
N MET A 628 2.95 18.76 -18.02
CA MET A 628 2.70 17.97 -19.22
C MET A 628 4.03 17.44 -19.79
N GLU A 629 5.03 18.30 -19.98
CA GLU A 629 6.36 17.92 -20.47
C GLU A 629 6.95 16.79 -19.61
N SER A 630 7.06 16.99 -18.30
CA SER A 630 7.57 15.97 -17.37
C SER A 630 6.81 14.63 -17.43
N THR A 631 5.52 14.66 -17.73
CA THR A 631 4.67 13.47 -17.82
C THR A 631 4.83 12.73 -19.14
N PHE A 632 4.80 13.46 -20.26
CA PHE A 632 4.80 12.86 -21.59
C PHE A 632 6.22 12.58 -22.10
N ASP A 633 7.22 13.36 -21.70
CA ASP A 633 8.59 13.23 -22.21
C ASP A 633 9.23 11.87 -21.90
N GLN A 634 8.82 11.26 -20.78
CA GLN A 634 9.19 9.88 -20.41
C GLN A 634 8.82 8.86 -21.50
N MET A 635 7.75 9.12 -22.27
CA MET A 635 7.28 8.28 -23.37
C MET A 635 7.68 8.84 -24.74
N LEU A 636 7.59 10.14 -24.94
CA LEU A 636 7.92 10.78 -26.21
C LEU A 636 9.39 10.56 -26.59
N THR A 637 10.31 10.57 -25.63
CA THR A 637 11.73 10.26 -25.86
C THR A 637 11.90 8.88 -26.50
N ALA A 638 11.15 7.88 -26.04
CA ALA A 638 11.23 6.53 -26.58
C ALA A 638 10.53 6.36 -27.95
N LEU A 639 9.72 7.35 -28.35
CA LEU A 639 9.11 7.45 -29.68
C LEU A 639 9.90 8.37 -30.63
N ASP A 640 11.05 8.89 -30.18
CA ASP A 640 11.85 9.90 -30.89
C ASP A 640 11.05 11.17 -31.21
N VAL A 641 10.27 11.65 -30.23
CA VAL A 641 9.48 12.88 -30.30
C VAL A 641 9.86 13.78 -29.14
N ASN A 642 9.96 15.09 -29.40
CA ASN A 642 10.26 16.08 -28.36
C ASN A 642 9.03 16.92 -28.01
N PHE A 643 8.70 17.05 -26.73
CA PHE A 643 7.51 17.80 -26.29
C PHE A 643 7.52 19.27 -26.75
N LYS A 644 8.64 19.98 -26.61
CA LYS A 644 8.76 21.40 -27.01
C LYS A 644 8.49 21.61 -28.50
N SER A 645 8.91 20.66 -29.33
CA SER A 645 8.64 20.69 -30.77
C SER A 645 7.14 20.57 -31.11
N ILE A 646 6.37 19.81 -30.33
CA ILE A 646 4.92 19.64 -30.51
C ILE A 646 4.17 20.95 -30.27
N ILE A 647 4.59 21.70 -29.24
CA ILE A 647 3.98 22.97 -28.84
C ILE A 647 4.58 24.20 -29.54
N GLY A 648 5.48 24.01 -30.49
CA GLY A 648 6.06 25.10 -31.30
C GLY A 648 7.11 25.96 -30.59
N LYS A 649 7.74 25.47 -29.51
CA LYS A 649 8.87 26.15 -28.84
C LYS A 649 10.22 25.63 -29.39
N PRO A 650 11.24 26.49 -29.60
CA PRO A 650 12.53 26.06 -30.11
C PRO A 650 13.26 25.11 -29.15
N ARG A 651 14.07 24.19 -29.72
CA ARG A 651 14.92 23.26 -28.97
C ARG A 651 16.04 24.05 -28.30
N HIS A 652 15.92 24.36 -27.02
CA HIS A 652 17.09 24.77 -26.24
C HIS A 652 17.96 23.53 -26.00
N SER A 653 19.10 23.47 -26.69
CA SER A 653 20.21 22.62 -26.31
C SER A 653 20.73 23.10 -24.96
N ASN A 654 20.41 22.41 -23.88
CA ASN A 654 21.23 22.51 -22.68
C ASN A 654 22.56 21.83 -23.03
N LEU A 655 23.54 22.65 -23.40
CA LEU A 655 24.95 22.32 -23.28
C LEU A 655 25.23 22.25 -21.79
N ASP A 656 25.20 21.04 -21.24
CA ASP A 656 25.89 20.60 -20.02
C ASP A 656 25.77 19.06 -20.03
N GLU A 657 26.52 18.45 -20.96
CA GLU A 657 26.96 17.05 -20.84
C GLU A 657 28.24 16.99 -20.02
#